data_AF-A0AAF0DMG6-F1
#
_entry.id   AF-A0AAF0DMG6-F1
#
_cell.length_a   1.000
_cell.length_b   1.000
_cell.length_c   1.000
_cell.angle_alpha   90.00
_cell.angle_beta   90.00
_cell.angle_gamma   90.00
#
_symmetry.space_group_name_H-M   'P 1'
#
loop_
_entity.id
_entity.type
_entity.pdbx_description
1 polymer ?
#
loop_
_entity_poly.entity_id
_entity_poly.type
_entity_poly.pdbx_seq_one_letter_code
_entity_poly.pdbx_strand_id
1 'polypeptide(L)'
;MPEFKLPPLVPVPPPSVQDLIPSEEWAACLSAWITSVDFRLRISDGDFEMLAPTDTQAKSFLSSYFSCSTSLIGPNANVLRRVCFLLGRRLLLMGNHVLEGFLDWRFIGDFCKAYTSTVALKALLGDIWRRASKALTSNIEKGKSDVMRRVSRKPSEAETDVLADLRSLSSLALSLPEAGYILMTGSDYIDTMFEVYQAQGSEILQNAIVANIYVALSSLMALDPPAVSLLLDQLFSLKATAKVGVEDPSEEPNLLSDLICCTNLLKRMEHIFSAGSETRAKNLISSLRSYRILCHRMHPFRQRSSKRNKGKQRAIKADHLGQPHIHRMSLVTQIQDVFPNLGSGYVIKLLDYYSDDVETIISHLLEDSLPVPLKTLENPDTLHVQEIVPGTSRPIPSPPTTFIGSNVLDNNEFDDLTISPSKLHFGRANAHLTADDLLADRSGHSLNKAAIMSALAAFDSDDDERDDTYDIADVGGTIDSLPPGRDIDPDTEASQRIHGELGQGTERILFNLYKSNPDLFKRDAATRRSQQRISLRKNTGMTDESIEGWAVMLSRDSKRMANMERDYVRPGFSDIGQPDLPSTSYSSPFSKDRGGENDVDNSKVEETRVRDNGAPSSDGRGGSSRGRGGRGGVSDRGNAGVYGPSRNHDATLTRRRKDANKASRANHNRRNQRAKKLARVGL
;
A
#
# COMPACT_ATOMS: atom_id res chain seq x y z
N MET A 1 -1.34 -56.29 -14.40
CA MET A 1 -1.12 -54.84 -14.20
C MET A 1 -0.30 -54.67 -12.94
N PRO A 2 0.76 -53.84 -12.91
CA PRO A 2 1.41 -53.50 -11.66
C PRO A 2 0.42 -52.75 -10.78
N GLU A 3 0.28 -53.15 -9.51
CA GLU A 3 -0.53 -52.42 -8.55
C GLU A 3 0.10 -51.04 -8.33
N PHE A 4 -0.58 -49.97 -8.77
CA PHE A 4 -0.17 -48.59 -8.49
C PHE A 4 -0.39 -48.28 -7.01
N LYS A 5 0.55 -48.72 -6.17
CA LYS A 5 0.53 -48.50 -4.73
C LYS A 5 0.89 -47.04 -4.43
N LEU A 6 -0.11 -46.26 -4.04
CA LEU A 6 0.08 -44.87 -3.62
C LEU A 6 1.05 -44.79 -2.42
N PRO A 7 1.98 -43.83 -2.40
CA PRO A 7 2.80 -43.55 -1.22
C PRO A 7 1.91 -43.24 -0.01
N PRO A 8 2.27 -43.73 1.19
CA PRO A 8 1.49 -43.47 2.39
C PRO A 8 1.41 -41.97 2.67
N LEU A 9 0.23 -41.51 3.07
CA LEU A 9 -0.03 -40.11 3.39
C LEU A 9 -0.72 -40.05 4.76
N VAL A 10 0.09 -39.79 5.79
CA VAL A 10 -0.31 -39.77 7.20
C VAL A 10 -0.93 -38.41 7.53
N PRO A 11 -2.06 -38.34 8.28
CA PRO A 11 -2.67 -37.08 8.69
C PRO A 11 -1.71 -36.18 9.49
N VAL A 12 -1.96 -34.87 9.42
CA VAL A 12 -1.19 -33.87 10.16
C VAL A 12 -1.55 -33.97 11.66
N PRO A 13 -0.58 -34.04 12.58
CA PRO A 13 -0.86 -34.08 14.01
C PRO A 13 -1.46 -32.76 14.51
N PRO A 14 -2.26 -32.75 15.59
CA PRO A 14 -2.80 -31.52 16.18
C PRO A 14 -1.66 -30.64 16.73
N PRO A 15 -1.86 -29.31 16.90
CA PRO A 15 -0.80 -28.38 17.31
C PRO A 15 -0.14 -28.78 18.64
N SER A 16 -0.90 -29.29 19.61
CA SER A 16 -0.40 -29.81 20.89
C SER A 16 0.58 -30.99 20.77
N VAL A 17 0.60 -31.68 19.62
CA VAL A 17 1.57 -32.74 19.30
C VAL A 17 2.67 -32.19 18.39
N GLN A 18 2.42 -31.16 17.58
CA GLN A 18 3.46 -30.48 16.79
C GLN A 18 4.55 -29.89 17.68
N ASP A 19 4.17 -29.28 18.80
CA ASP A 19 5.10 -28.69 19.79
C ASP A 19 6.02 -29.73 20.47
N LEU A 20 5.69 -31.03 20.39
CA LEU A 20 6.47 -32.13 20.97
C LEU A 20 7.46 -32.76 19.96
N ILE A 21 7.40 -32.39 18.68
CA ILE A 21 8.23 -33.00 17.62
C ILE A 21 9.53 -32.18 17.45
N PRO A 22 10.72 -32.81 17.49
CA PRO A 22 11.99 -32.14 17.21
C PRO A 22 12.02 -31.47 15.84
N SER A 23 12.69 -30.32 15.72
CA SER A 23 12.70 -29.51 14.48
C SER A 23 13.23 -30.26 13.25
N GLU A 24 14.17 -31.19 13.43
CA GLU A 24 14.71 -32.02 12.35
C GLU A 24 13.70 -33.07 11.87
N GLU A 25 13.01 -33.76 12.80
CA GLU A 25 11.95 -34.72 12.48
C GLU A 25 10.76 -34.01 11.82
N TRP A 26 10.41 -32.82 12.28
CA TRP A 26 9.37 -31.99 11.67
C TRP A 26 9.70 -31.61 10.22
N ALA A 27 10.95 -31.22 9.94
CA ALA A 27 11.41 -30.95 8.58
C ALA A 27 11.35 -32.21 7.70
N ALA A 28 11.68 -33.39 8.26
CA ALA A 28 11.53 -34.67 7.57
C ALA A 28 10.04 -34.97 7.26
N CYS A 29 9.12 -34.79 8.21
CA CYS A 29 7.68 -34.92 7.99
C CYS A 29 7.16 -33.99 6.88
N LEU A 30 7.55 -32.71 6.89
CA LEU A 30 7.20 -31.76 5.84
C LEU A 30 7.69 -32.23 4.46
N SER A 31 8.94 -32.75 4.37
CA SER A 31 9.48 -33.28 3.11
C SER A 31 8.75 -34.55 2.62
N ALA A 32 8.37 -35.43 3.54
CA ALA A 32 7.64 -36.66 3.24
C ALA A 32 6.22 -36.35 2.73
N TRP A 33 5.49 -35.43 3.38
CA TRP A 33 4.18 -34.97 2.89
C TRP A 33 4.28 -34.31 1.51
N ILE A 34 5.27 -33.44 1.28
CA ILE A 34 5.50 -32.83 -0.04
C ILE A 34 5.73 -33.93 -1.10
N THR A 35 6.54 -34.94 -0.80
CA THR A 35 6.84 -36.04 -1.75
C THR A 35 5.62 -36.91 -2.03
N SER A 36 4.87 -37.30 -0.99
CA SER A 36 3.65 -38.13 -1.14
C SER A 36 2.51 -37.41 -1.84
N VAL A 37 2.43 -36.08 -1.77
CA VAL A 37 1.44 -35.28 -2.51
C VAL A 37 1.93 -34.94 -3.93
N ASP A 38 3.21 -34.61 -4.13
CA ASP A 38 3.77 -34.37 -5.47
C ASP A 38 3.70 -35.63 -6.34
N PHE A 39 3.87 -36.83 -5.77
CA PHE A 39 3.58 -38.08 -6.46
C PHE A 39 2.13 -38.12 -6.98
N ARG A 40 1.14 -37.84 -6.12
CA ARG A 40 -0.30 -37.80 -6.48
C ARG A 40 -0.62 -36.74 -7.54
N LEU A 41 0.12 -35.63 -7.58
CA LEU A 41 0.00 -34.61 -8.62
C LEU A 41 0.59 -35.03 -9.97
N ARG A 42 1.57 -35.92 -9.98
CA ARG A 42 2.24 -36.43 -11.20
C ARG A 42 1.55 -37.62 -11.86
N ILE A 43 0.64 -38.31 -11.17
CA ILE A 43 -0.20 -39.38 -11.74
C ILE A 43 -1.00 -38.84 -12.94
N SER A 44 -1.21 -39.64 -13.98
CA SER A 44 -2.03 -39.24 -15.15
C SER A 44 -3.49 -38.97 -14.75
N ASP A 45 -4.24 -38.19 -15.54
CA ASP A 45 -5.64 -37.89 -15.17
C ASP A 45 -6.52 -39.15 -15.11
N GLY A 46 -6.35 -40.10 -16.04
CA GLY A 46 -7.12 -41.36 -16.04
C GLY A 46 -6.77 -42.30 -14.88
N ASP A 47 -5.49 -42.42 -14.54
CA ASP A 47 -5.07 -43.23 -13.38
C ASP A 47 -5.51 -42.57 -12.05
N PHE A 48 -5.49 -41.23 -12.00
CA PHE A 48 -5.93 -40.48 -10.83
C PHE A 48 -7.45 -40.58 -10.64
N GLU A 49 -8.26 -40.56 -11.71
CA GLU A 49 -9.71 -40.80 -11.63
C GLU A 49 -10.06 -42.18 -11.06
N MET A 50 -9.31 -43.23 -11.40
CA MET A 50 -9.51 -44.57 -10.84
C MET A 50 -9.10 -44.65 -9.36
N LEU A 51 -8.01 -44.00 -8.97
CA LEU A 51 -7.43 -44.11 -7.62
C LEU A 51 -8.06 -43.15 -6.60
N ALA A 52 -8.48 -41.95 -7.02
CA ALA A 52 -9.04 -40.91 -6.14
C ALA A 52 -10.21 -41.35 -5.23
N PRO A 53 -11.23 -42.11 -5.69
CA PRO A 53 -12.30 -42.57 -4.80
C PRO A 53 -11.82 -43.57 -3.73
N THR A 54 -10.70 -44.25 -3.96
CA THR A 54 -10.10 -45.20 -3.00
C THR A 54 -9.10 -44.55 -2.04
N ASP A 55 -8.63 -43.32 -2.32
CA ASP A 55 -7.59 -42.63 -1.55
C ASP A 55 -8.14 -41.93 -0.30
N THR A 56 -8.59 -42.74 0.66
CA THR A 56 -9.03 -42.29 1.99
C THR A 56 -7.92 -41.56 2.77
N GLN A 57 -6.66 -41.81 2.44
CA GLN A 57 -5.49 -41.14 3.01
C GLN A 57 -5.39 -39.69 2.55
N ALA A 58 -5.60 -39.39 1.26
CA ALA A 58 -5.69 -38.01 0.78
C ALA A 58 -6.81 -37.22 1.47
N LYS A 59 -7.98 -37.83 1.69
CA LYS A 59 -9.08 -37.16 2.42
C LYS A 59 -8.72 -36.87 3.87
N SER A 60 -8.23 -37.85 4.63
CA SER A 60 -7.87 -37.67 6.05
C SER A 60 -6.69 -36.71 6.24
N PHE A 61 -5.69 -36.74 5.36
CA PHE A 61 -4.60 -35.79 5.33
C PHE A 61 -5.05 -34.37 5.02
N LEU A 62 -5.87 -34.16 3.99
CA LEU A 62 -6.31 -32.81 3.65
C LEU A 62 -7.20 -32.20 4.74
N SER A 63 -8.10 -32.98 5.36
CA SER A 63 -8.91 -32.49 6.49
C SER A 63 -8.08 -32.09 7.72
N SER A 64 -7.08 -32.90 8.08
CA SER A 64 -6.16 -32.59 9.20
C SER A 64 -5.21 -31.43 8.86
N TYR A 65 -4.73 -31.35 7.62
CA TYR A 65 -3.92 -30.25 7.13
C TYR A 65 -4.68 -28.92 7.16
N PHE A 66 -5.92 -28.86 6.65
CA PHE A 66 -6.67 -27.59 6.59
C PHE A 66 -7.11 -27.09 7.96
N SER A 67 -7.54 -27.98 8.86
CA SER A 67 -7.86 -27.62 10.25
C SER A 67 -6.66 -27.06 11.03
N CYS A 68 -5.44 -27.57 10.77
CA CYS A 68 -4.21 -27.09 11.42
C CYS A 68 -3.44 -26.01 10.62
N SER A 69 -3.94 -25.60 9.44
CA SER A 69 -3.14 -24.88 8.41
C SER A 69 -2.56 -23.53 8.83
N THR A 70 -3.12 -22.87 9.83
CA THR A 70 -2.60 -21.59 10.37
C THR A 70 -1.43 -21.75 11.34
N SER A 71 -1.13 -22.98 11.77
CA SER A 71 -0.13 -23.30 12.81
C SER A 71 1.16 -23.88 12.24
N LEU A 72 1.16 -24.27 10.95
CA LEU A 72 2.28 -24.94 10.30
C LEU A 72 3.42 -23.97 9.99
N ILE A 73 4.41 -23.93 10.88
CA ILE A 73 5.65 -23.16 10.73
C ILE A 73 6.80 -24.13 10.43
N GLY A 74 7.70 -23.76 9.50
CA GLY A 74 8.90 -24.55 9.20
C GLY A 74 9.46 -24.34 7.79
N PRO A 75 10.69 -24.84 7.52
CA PRO A 75 11.25 -24.86 6.18
C PRO A 75 10.32 -25.65 5.25
N ASN A 76 10.13 -25.16 4.02
CA ASN A 76 9.22 -25.74 3.02
C ASN A 76 7.71 -25.73 3.34
N ALA A 77 7.24 -25.15 4.45
CA ALA A 77 5.80 -25.02 4.74
C ALA A 77 5.01 -24.32 3.61
N ASN A 78 5.61 -23.30 2.97
CA ASN A 78 5.05 -22.63 1.79
C ASN A 78 4.94 -23.55 0.54
N VAL A 79 5.88 -24.49 0.38
CA VAL A 79 5.84 -25.49 -0.70
C VAL A 79 4.70 -26.47 -0.44
N LEU A 80 4.60 -26.99 0.79
CA LEU A 80 3.49 -27.86 1.20
C LEU A 80 2.14 -27.15 0.99
N ARG A 81 2.00 -25.89 1.40
CA ARG A 81 0.78 -25.08 1.16
C ARG A 81 0.42 -24.96 -0.32
N ARG A 82 1.40 -24.72 -1.20
CA ARG A 82 1.15 -24.70 -2.66
C ARG A 82 0.72 -26.08 -3.18
N VAL A 83 1.37 -27.14 -2.73
CA VAL A 83 1.17 -28.51 -3.19
C VAL A 83 -0.18 -29.07 -2.70
N CYS A 84 -0.58 -28.80 -1.46
CA CYS A 84 -1.90 -29.10 -0.91
C CYS A 84 -3.03 -28.33 -1.61
N PHE A 85 -2.81 -27.07 -2.04
CA PHE A 85 -3.79 -26.35 -2.87
C PHE A 85 -4.01 -27.05 -4.21
N LEU A 86 -2.93 -27.48 -4.87
CA LEU A 86 -3.02 -28.17 -6.15
C LEU A 86 -3.70 -29.54 -6.03
N LEU A 87 -3.43 -30.31 -4.96
CA LEU A 87 -4.11 -31.59 -4.72
C LEU A 87 -5.59 -31.39 -4.43
N GLY A 88 -5.92 -30.46 -3.52
CA GLY A 88 -7.30 -30.09 -3.21
C GLY A 88 -8.05 -29.62 -4.46
N ARG A 89 -7.42 -28.77 -5.31
CA ARG A 89 -7.97 -28.35 -6.60
C ARG A 89 -8.18 -29.53 -7.55
N ARG A 90 -7.26 -30.48 -7.63
CA ARG A 90 -7.42 -31.66 -8.50
C ARG A 90 -8.64 -32.46 -8.05
N LEU A 91 -8.70 -32.85 -6.78
CA LEU A 91 -9.81 -33.62 -6.20
C LEU A 91 -11.17 -32.89 -6.34
N LEU A 92 -11.21 -31.57 -6.08
CA LEU A 92 -12.44 -30.76 -6.16
C LEU A 92 -12.88 -30.38 -7.59
N LEU A 93 -12.09 -30.72 -8.63
CA LEU A 93 -12.47 -30.51 -10.03
C LEU A 93 -12.59 -31.83 -10.83
N MET A 94 -12.49 -32.97 -10.15
CA MET A 94 -12.71 -34.31 -10.70
C MET A 94 -14.22 -34.61 -10.89
N GLY A 95 -14.51 -35.81 -11.41
CA GLY A 95 -15.87 -36.29 -11.63
C GLY A 95 -16.74 -36.33 -10.36
N ASN A 96 -18.06 -36.19 -10.55
CA ASN A 96 -19.03 -35.87 -9.51
C ASN A 96 -18.97 -36.76 -8.24
N HIS A 97 -18.67 -38.06 -8.39
CA HIS A 97 -18.62 -39.00 -7.26
C HIS A 97 -17.49 -38.71 -6.25
N VAL A 98 -16.36 -38.13 -6.69
CA VAL A 98 -15.30 -37.73 -5.76
C VAL A 98 -15.72 -36.44 -5.03
N LEU A 99 -16.43 -35.54 -5.71
CA LEU A 99 -16.84 -34.24 -5.15
C LEU A 99 -17.73 -34.40 -3.90
N GLU A 100 -18.72 -35.29 -3.93
CA GLU A 100 -19.62 -35.55 -2.80
C GLU A 100 -18.87 -35.90 -1.51
N GLY A 101 -17.73 -36.60 -1.63
CA GLY A 101 -16.85 -36.92 -0.50
C GLY A 101 -16.11 -35.72 0.11
N PHE A 102 -15.97 -34.61 -0.61
CA PHE A 102 -15.22 -33.41 -0.21
C PHE A 102 -16.09 -32.14 -0.06
N LEU A 103 -17.38 -32.21 -0.39
CA LEU A 103 -18.31 -31.08 -0.34
C LEU A 103 -18.81 -30.69 1.07
N ASP A 104 -18.20 -31.22 2.14
CA ASP A 104 -18.57 -30.85 3.52
C ASP A 104 -18.23 -29.39 3.83
N TRP A 105 -19.15 -28.68 4.46
CA TRP A 105 -19.05 -27.24 4.68
C TRP A 105 -17.91 -26.86 5.64
N ARG A 106 -17.56 -27.75 6.59
CA ARG A 106 -16.39 -27.57 7.46
C ARG A 106 -15.09 -27.66 6.66
N PHE A 107 -14.94 -28.72 5.85
CA PHE A 107 -13.78 -28.91 4.98
C PHE A 107 -13.59 -27.72 4.02
N ILE A 108 -14.66 -27.26 3.37
CA ILE A 108 -14.60 -26.09 2.48
C ILE A 108 -14.30 -24.81 3.26
N GLY A 109 -14.87 -24.63 4.45
CA GLY A 109 -14.59 -23.49 5.33
C GLY A 109 -13.12 -23.43 5.74
N ASP A 110 -12.53 -24.56 6.14
CA ASP A 110 -11.11 -24.66 6.52
C ASP A 110 -10.18 -24.54 5.30
N PHE A 111 -10.59 -25.05 4.13
CA PHE A 111 -9.91 -24.77 2.87
C PHE A 111 -9.91 -23.26 2.54
N CYS A 112 -11.03 -22.56 2.79
CA CYS A 112 -11.11 -21.11 2.61
C CYS A 112 -10.25 -20.34 3.64
N LYS A 113 -10.18 -20.80 4.89
CA LYS A 113 -9.24 -20.26 5.90
C LYS A 113 -7.80 -20.39 5.39
N ALA A 114 -7.40 -21.58 4.93
CA ALA A 114 -6.04 -21.89 4.50
C ALA A 114 -5.53 -21.04 3.31
N TYR A 115 -6.42 -20.52 2.45
CA TYR A 115 -6.07 -19.74 1.26
C TYR A 115 -6.78 -18.38 1.19
N THR A 116 -7.00 -17.74 2.34
CA THR A 116 -7.84 -16.54 2.53
C THR A 116 -7.74 -15.53 1.38
N SER A 117 -8.86 -15.26 0.71
CA SER A 117 -8.99 -14.25 -0.35
C SER A 117 -8.05 -14.39 -1.57
N THR A 118 -7.48 -15.57 -1.83
CA THR A 118 -6.71 -15.81 -3.06
C THR A 118 -7.62 -15.81 -4.30
N VAL A 119 -7.25 -15.13 -5.38
CA VAL A 119 -8.05 -15.09 -6.63
C VAL A 119 -8.28 -16.50 -7.19
N ALA A 120 -7.26 -17.36 -7.15
CA ALA A 120 -7.36 -18.76 -7.56
C ALA A 120 -8.36 -19.59 -6.72
N LEU A 121 -8.53 -19.29 -5.44
CA LEU A 121 -9.54 -19.92 -4.59
C LEU A 121 -10.95 -19.52 -5.05
N LYS A 122 -11.19 -18.22 -5.30
CA LYS A 122 -12.50 -17.72 -5.75
C LYS A 122 -12.89 -18.30 -7.11
N ALA A 123 -11.95 -18.37 -8.06
CA ALA A 123 -12.17 -19.00 -9.36
C ALA A 123 -12.55 -20.49 -9.23
N LEU A 124 -11.80 -21.24 -8.40
CA LEU A 124 -12.05 -22.65 -8.10
C LEU A 124 -13.42 -22.87 -7.45
N LEU A 125 -13.81 -22.05 -6.47
CA LEU A 125 -15.11 -22.17 -5.82
C LEU A 125 -16.26 -21.84 -6.79
N GLY A 126 -16.08 -20.86 -7.68
CA GLY A 126 -17.03 -20.57 -8.76
C GLY A 126 -17.17 -21.72 -9.78
N ASP A 127 -16.08 -22.43 -10.10
CA ASP A 127 -16.13 -23.64 -10.94
C ASP A 127 -16.87 -24.79 -10.25
N ILE A 128 -16.64 -25.01 -8.94
CA ILE A 128 -17.37 -26.00 -8.14
C ILE A 128 -18.85 -25.64 -8.05
N TRP A 129 -19.18 -24.37 -7.79
CA TRP A 129 -20.55 -23.88 -7.72
C TRP A 129 -21.30 -24.12 -9.03
N ARG A 130 -20.70 -23.82 -10.18
CA ARG A 130 -21.28 -24.12 -11.50
C ARG A 130 -21.56 -25.60 -11.75
N ARG A 131 -20.78 -26.52 -11.14
CA ARG A 131 -20.93 -27.97 -11.32
C ARG A 131 -21.86 -28.62 -10.30
N ALA A 132 -21.82 -28.18 -9.05
CA ALA A 132 -22.39 -28.87 -7.89
C ALA A 132 -23.23 -27.96 -6.98
N SER A 133 -23.79 -26.86 -7.50
CA SER A 133 -24.58 -25.88 -6.75
C SER A 133 -25.60 -26.52 -5.80
N LYS A 134 -26.46 -27.43 -6.28
CA LYS A 134 -27.50 -28.09 -5.46
C LYS A 134 -26.92 -28.81 -4.23
N ALA A 135 -25.83 -29.56 -4.41
CA ALA A 135 -25.18 -30.28 -3.32
C ALA A 135 -24.50 -29.31 -2.34
N LEU A 136 -23.86 -28.25 -2.85
CA LEU A 136 -23.23 -27.25 -1.99
C LEU A 136 -24.25 -26.42 -1.21
N THR A 137 -25.38 -26.04 -1.83
CA THR A 137 -26.51 -25.36 -1.16
C THR A 137 -27.00 -26.20 0.02
N SER A 138 -27.30 -27.49 -0.20
CA SER A 138 -27.78 -28.37 0.86
C SER A 138 -26.75 -28.55 2.00
N ASN A 139 -25.46 -28.62 1.68
CA ASN A 139 -24.40 -28.68 2.71
C ASN A 139 -24.23 -27.35 3.46
N ILE A 140 -24.41 -26.19 2.82
CA ILE A 140 -24.38 -24.88 3.50
C ILE A 140 -25.63 -24.68 4.37
N GLU A 141 -26.82 -25.08 3.90
CA GLU A 141 -28.06 -25.07 4.70
C GLU A 141 -27.94 -25.98 5.94
N LYS A 142 -27.36 -27.18 5.76
CA LYS A 142 -26.99 -28.06 6.88
C LYS A 142 -26.05 -27.35 7.85
N GLY A 143 -25.00 -26.70 7.35
CA GLY A 143 -24.07 -25.89 8.15
C GLY A 143 -24.74 -24.74 8.92
N LYS A 144 -25.62 -23.98 8.27
CA LYS A 144 -26.50 -22.97 8.89
C LYS A 144 -27.28 -23.57 10.07
N SER A 145 -27.98 -24.69 9.83
CA SER A 145 -28.77 -25.36 10.87
C SER A 145 -27.93 -25.93 12.01
N ASP A 146 -26.73 -26.44 11.71
CA ASP A 146 -25.79 -27.00 12.69
C ASP A 146 -25.21 -25.91 13.59
N VAL A 147 -24.85 -24.76 13.01
CA VAL A 147 -24.34 -23.60 13.75
C VAL A 147 -25.42 -22.99 14.61
N MET A 148 -26.62 -22.70 14.07
CA MET A 148 -27.76 -22.21 14.88
C MET A 148 -28.02 -23.12 16.09
N ARG A 149 -28.10 -24.45 15.87
CA ARG A 149 -28.35 -25.43 16.93
C ARG A 149 -27.23 -25.52 17.98
N ARG A 150 -25.98 -25.20 17.63
CA ARG A 150 -24.85 -25.18 18.57
C ARG A 150 -24.77 -23.86 19.33
N VAL A 151 -24.99 -22.74 18.64
CA VAL A 151 -24.96 -21.37 19.17
C VAL A 151 -26.09 -21.13 20.17
N SER A 152 -27.28 -21.70 19.96
CA SER A 152 -28.40 -21.63 20.92
C SER A 152 -28.28 -22.57 22.15
N ARG A 153 -27.17 -23.31 22.33
CA ARG A 153 -26.93 -24.12 23.54
C ARG A 153 -26.17 -23.32 24.58
N LYS A 154 -26.47 -23.55 25.86
CA LYS A 154 -25.78 -22.86 26.98
C LYS A 154 -24.26 -23.05 26.90
N PRO A 155 -23.46 -22.00 27.21
CA PRO A 155 -22.01 -22.06 27.11
C PRO A 155 -21.40 -23.00 28.15
N SER A 156 -20.78 -24.08 27.68
CA SER A 156 -19.89 -24.95 28.44
C SER A 156 -19.01 -25.73 27.47
N GLU A 157 -17.70 -25.48 27.50
CA GLU A 157 -16.60 -26.10 26.71
C GLU A 157 -16.71 -26.00 25.17
N ALA A 158 -17.89 -26.05 24.58
CA ALA A 158 -18.13 -26.01 23.13
C ALA A 158 -17.96 -24.61 22.49
N GLU A 159 -17.55 -23.58 23.23
CA GLU A 159 -17.38 -22.22 22.68
C GLU A 159 -16.26 -22.18 21.63
N THR A 160 -15.17 -22.94 21.82
CA THR A 160 -14.09 -23.05 20.84
C THR A 160 -14.56 -23.65 19.51
N ASP A 161 -15.41 -24.67 19.57
CA ASP A 161 -16.00 -25.35 18.41
C ASP A 161 -16.98 -24.42 17.68
N VAL A 162 -17.83 -23.72 18.44
CA VAL A 162 -18.75 -22.72 17.88
C VAL A 162 -18.00 -21.58 17.19
N LEU A 163 -16.92 -21.08 17.80
CA LEU A 163 -16.03 -20.09 17.19
C LEU A 163 -15.35 -20.62 15.93
N ALA A 164 -14.90 -21.87 15.91
CA ALA A 164 -14.28 -22.51 14.75
C ALA A 164 -15.27 -22.68 13.59
N ASP A 165 -16.49 -23.14 13.89
CA ASP A 165 -17.59 -23.31 12.95
C ASP A 165 -18.07 -21.95 12.36
N LEU A 166 -18.24 -20.93 13.21
CA LEU A 166 -18.57 -19.56 12.76
C LEU A 166 -17.49 -18.99 11.83
N ARG A 167 -16.20 -19.15 12.17
CA ARG A 167 -15.08 -18.74 11.33
C ARG A 167 -15.01 -19.52 10.01
N SER A 168 -15.44 -20.78 9.99
CA SER A 168 -15.57 -21.58 8.76
C SER A 168 -16.63 -20.98 7.84
N LEU A 169 -17.85 -20.73 8.34
CA LEU A 169 -18.91 -20.09 7.56
C LEU A 169 -18.52 -18.68 7.08
N SER A 170 -17.86 -17.88 7.91
CA SER A 170 -17.36 -16.54 7.51
C SER A 170 -16.32 -16.63 6.40
N SER A 171 -15.36 -17.55 6.48
CA SER A 171 -14.31 -17.72 5.47
C SER A 171 -14.89 -18.23 4.14
N LEU A 172 -15.91 -19.10 4.22
CA LEU A 172 -16.64 -19.64 3.09
C LEU A 172 -17.44 -18.52 2.39
N ALA A 173 -18.26 -17.74 3.13
CA ALA A 173 -19.04 -16.63 2.58
C ALA A 173 -18.18 -15.46 2.02
N LEU A 174 -16.96 -15.25 2.54
CA LEU A 174 -16.01 -14.28 1.98
C LEU A 174 -15.42 -14.71 0.62
N SER A 175 -15.36 -16.04 0.39
CA SER A 175 -14.72 -16.65 -0.77
C SER A 175 -15.71 -17.01 -1.87
N LEU A 176 -16.92 -17.43 -1.49
CA LEU A 176 -18.06 -17.75 -2.35
C LEU A 176 -19.27 -16.90 -1.91
N PRO A 177 -19.58 -15.77 -2.60
CA PRO A 177 -20.65 -14.86 -2.20
C PRO A 177 -22.04 -15.51 -2.08
N GLU A 178 -22.31 -16.54 -2.88
CA GLU A 178 -23.56 -17.30 -2.91
C GLU A 178 -23.83 -18.05 -1.60
N ALA A 179 -22.79 -18.38 -0.83
CA ALA A 179 -22.98 -18.98 0.48
C ALA A 179 -23.55 -17.99 1.50
N GLY A 180 -23.13 -16.72 1.46
CA GLY A 180 -23.74 -15.71 2.32
C GLY A 180 -25.18 -15.37 1.90
N TYR A 181 -25.54 -15.53 0.62
CA TYR A 181 -26.95 -15.50 0.20
C TYR A 181 -27.77 -16.59 0.90
N ILE A 182 -27.28 -17.83 0.96
CA ILE A 182 -27.94 -18.93 1.67
C ILE A 182 -28.04 -18.64 3.17
N LEU A 183 -26.97 -18.12 3.81
CA LEU A 183 -27.01 -17.76 5.23
C LEU A 183 -28.10 -16.71 5.53
N MET A 184 -28.20 -15.68 4.67
CA MET A 184 -29.19 -14.59 4.76
C MET A 184 -30.55 -14.94 4.12
N THR A 185 -30.79 -16.19 3.70
CA THR A 185 -32.10 -16.64 3.22
C THR A 185 -32.97 -17.01 4.41
N GLY A 186 -34.03 -16.24 4.67
CA GLY A 186 -34.82 -16.29 5.92
C GLY A 186 -34.22 -15.40 7.01
N SER A 187 -35.05 -14.87 7.93
CA SER A 187 -34.58 -14.03 9.05
C SER A 187 -34.03 -14.86 10.22
N ASP A 188 -34.47 -16.11 10.35
CA ASP A 188 -34.12 -17.10 11.38
C ASP A 188 -32.64 -17.09 11.81
N TYR A 189 -31.72 -17.01 10.86
CA TYR A 189 -30.27 -16.98 11.14
C TYR A 189 -29.82 -15.68 11.80
N ILE A 190 -30.34 -14.53 11.35
CA ILE A 190 -30.00 -13.23 11.96
C ILE A 190 -30.69 -13.10 13.32
N ASP A 191 -31.94 -13.54 13.43
CA ASP A 191 -32.73 -13.47 14.65
C ASP A 191 -32.08 -14.33 15.76
N THR A 192 -31.71 -15.58 15.47
CA THR A 192 -30.99 -16.45 16.44
C THR A 192 -29.61 -15.91 16.82
N MET A 193 -28.88 -15.29 15.88
CA MET A 193 -27.60 -14.64 16.18
C MET A 193 -27.75 -13.36 17.01
N PHE A 194 -28.85 -12.62 16.83
CA PHE A 194 -29.18 -11.45 17.64
C PHE A 194 -29.53 -11.85 19.08
N GLU A 195 -30.37 -12.86 19.25
CA GLU A 195 -30.71 -13.44 20.55
C GLU A 195 -29.47 -13.90 21.32
N VAL A 196 -28.57 -14.65 20.67
CA VAL A 196 -27.36 -15.15 21.35
C VAL A 196 -26.34 -14.05 21.60
N TYR A 197 -26.21 -13.07 20.70
CA TYR A 197 -25.37 -11.90 20.93
C TYR A 197 -25.81 -11.13 22.20
N GLN A 198 -27.13 -10.99 22.45
CA GLN A 198 -27.66 -10.36 23.66
C GLN A 198 -27.57 -11.29 24.90
N ALA A 199 -27.81 -12.59 24.74
CA ALA A 199 -27.83 -13.54 25.85
C ALA A 199 -26.44 -13.91 26.39
N GLN A 200 -25.36 -13.69 25.62
CA GLN A 200 -24.02 -14.17 25.94
C GLN A 200 -22.97 -13.05 25.96
N GLY A 201 -22.45 -12.73 27.15
CA GLY A 201 -21.45 -11.68 27.39
C GLY A 201 -20.00 -12.03 27.00
N SER A 202 -19.77 -12.98 26.10
CA SER A 202 -18.41 -13.28 25.60
C SER A 202 -18.05 -12.35 24.44
N GLU A 203 -17.16 -11.39 24.67
CA GLU A 203 -16.73 -10.45 23.63
C GLU A 203 -16.12 -11.18 22.42
N ILE A 204 -15.45 -12.32 22.63
CA ILE A 204 -14.83 -13.12 21.56
C ILE A 204 -15.90 -13.70 20.63
N LEU A 205 -17.00 -14.21 21.20
CA LEU A 205 -18.13 -14.74 20.42
C LEU A 205 -18.95 -13.62 19.77
N GLN A 206 -19.22 -12.52 20.47
CA GLN A 206 -19.90 -11.35 19.93
C GLN A 206 -19.15 -10.81 18.70
N ASN A 207 -17.82 -10.62 18.79
CA ASN A 207 -16.97 -10.23 17.66
C ASN A 207 -17.04 -11.24 16.50
N ALA A 208 -17.11 -12.55 16.77
CA ALA A 208 -17.23 -13.58 15.74
C ALA A 208 -18.60 -13.57 15.03
N ILE A 209 -19.69 -13.33 15.78
CA ILE A 209 -21.06 -13.18 15.24
C ILE A 209 -21.14 -11.92 14.36
N VAL A 210 -20.65 -10.78 14.85
CA VAL A 210 -20.59 -9.51 14.08
C VAL A 210 -19.78 -9.68 12.80
N ALA A 211 -18.62 -10.36 12.86
CA ALA A 211 -17.81 -10.65 11.68
C ALA A 211 -18.54 -11.56 10.68
N ASN A 212 -19.24 -12.59 11.16
CA ASN A 212 -20.00 -13.51 10.30
C ASN A 212 -21.14 -12.79 9.56
N ILE A 213 -21.95 -12.02 10.28
CA ILE A 213 -23.08 -11.25 9.72
C ILE A 213 -22.58 -10.14 8.79
N TYR A 214 -21.51 -9.44 9.17
CA TYR A 214 -20.88 -8.44 8.29
C TYR A 214 -20.43 -9.04 6.96
N VAL A 215 -19.83 -10.23 6.97
CA VAL A 215 -19.38 -10.92 5.76
C VAL A 215 -20.57 -11.42 4.95
N ALA A 216 -21.60 -12.00 5.58
CA ALA A 216 -22.79 -12.49 4.89
C ALA A 216 -23.57 -11.35 4.21
N LEU A 217 -23.83 -10.23 4.92
CA LEU A 217 -24.43 -9.03 4.33
C LEU A 217 -23.52 -8.40 3.25
N SER A 218 -22.20 -8.45 3.44
CA SER A 218 -21.24 -8.03 2.40
C SER A 218 -21.22 -8.94 1.17
N SER A 219 -21.65 -10.20 1.30
CA SER A 219 -21.68 -11.15 0.19
C SER A 219 -22.87 -10.86 -0.73
N LEU A 220 -24.03 -10.48 -0.17
CA LEU A 220 -25.21 -10.01 -0.93
C LEU A 220 -24.86 -8.84 -1.87
N MET A 221 -23.99 -7.95 -1.39
CA MET A 221 -23.46 -6.80 -2.13
C MET A 221 -22.39 -7.16 -3.18
N ALA A 222 -21.83 -8.37 -3.14
CA ALA A 222 -20.75 -8.85 -4.01
C ALA A 222 -21.23 -9.84 -5.09
N LEU A 223 -22.53 -10.14 -5.13
CA LEU A 223 -23.17 -10.92 -6.19
C LEU A 223 -23.35 -10.09 -7.46
N ASP A 224 -23.48 -10.77 -8.59
CA ASP A 224 -23.80 -10.18 -9.89
C ASP A 224 -25.06 -10.86 -10.48
N PRO A 225 -26.23 -10.19 -10.48
CA PRO A 225 -26.51 -8.89 -9.89
C PRO A 225 -26.54 -8.93 -8.34
N PRO A 226 -26.33 -7.79 -7.64
CA PRO A 226 -26.36 -7.73 -6.19
C PRO A 226 -27.77 -8.01 -5.63
N ALA A 227 -27.85 -8.78 -4.54
CA ALA A 227 -29.11 -9.20 -3.91
C ALA A 227 -29.69 -8.10 -2.99
N VAL A 228 -30.01 -6.95 -3.59
CA VAL A 228 -30.40 -5.72 -2.90
C VAL A 228 -31.68 -5.88 -2.06
N SER A 229 -32.73 -6.51 -2.60
CA SER A 229 -34.00 -6.69 -1.89
C SER A 229 -33.80 -7.43 -0.58
N LEU A 230 -33.14 -8.59 -0.64
CA LEU A 230 -32.81 -9.41 0.54
C LEU A 230 -31.95 -8.64 1.55
N LEU A 231 -30.92 -7.91 1.07
CA LEU A 231 -30.08 -7.08 1.94
C LEU A 231 -30.91 -6.02 2.70
N LEU A 232 -31.82 -5.33 2.02
CA LEU A 232 -32.68 -4.34 2.64
C LEU A 232 -33.64 -5.00 3.63
N ASP A 233 -34.34 -6.06 3.23
CA ASP A 233 -35.34 -6.74 4.07
C ASP A 233 -34.72 -7.25 5.39
N GLN A 234 -33.52 -7.85 5.33
CA GLN A 234 -32.79 -8.28 6.51
C GLN A 234 -32.36 -7.11 7.41
N LEU A 235 -31.90 -6.00 6.82
CA LEU A 235 -31.55 -4.80 7.60
C LEU A 235 -32.77 -4.08 8.18
N PHE A 236 -33.93 -4.13 7.54
CA PHE A 236 -35.19 -3.64 8.12
C PHE A 236 -35.66 -4.52 9.28
N SER A 237 -35.54 -5.86 9.18
CA SER A 237 -35.81 -6.77 10.29
C SER A 237 -34.89 -6.48 11.48
N LEU A 238 -33.58 -6.40 11.22
CA LEU A 238 -32.56 -6.13 12.24
C LEU A 238 -32.73 -4.73 12.88
N LYS A 239 -33.23 -3.75 12.12
CA LYS A 239 -33.60 -2.42 12.64
C LYS A 239 -34.81 -2.48 13.58
N ALA A 240 -35.80 -3.32 13.26
CA ALA A 240 -36.99 -3.51 14.08
C ALA A 240 -36.67 -4.26 15.39
N THR A 241 -35.88 -5.34 15.33
CA THR A 241 -35.45 -6.08 16.54
C THR A 241 -34.59 -5.23 17.46
N ALA A 242 -33.71 -4.39 16.91
CA ALA A 242 -32.92 -3.41 17.67
C ALA A 242 -33.70 -2.15 18.12
N LYS A 243 -35.03 -2.09 17.92
CA LYS A 243 -35.93 -1.01 18.34
C LYS A 243 -35.48 0.41 17.94
N VAL A 244 -34.85 0.54 16.77
CA VAL A 244 -34.26 1.82 16.32
C VAL A 244 -35.34 2.85 16.02
N GLY A 245 -35.46 3.86 16.90
CA GLY A 245 -36.44 4.94 16.80
C GLY A 245 -37.53 4.93 17.87
N VAL A 246 -37.44 4.05 18.87
CA VAL A 246 -38.18 4.15 20.13
C VAL A 246 -37.47 5.15 21.06
N GLU A 247 -38.23 5.88 21.89
CA GLU A 247 -37.74 7.04 22.64
C GLU A 247 -36.68 6.71 23.71
N ASP A 248 -36.68 5.48 24.24
CA ASP A 248 -35.64 4.94 25.13
C ASP A 248 -34.76 3.91 24.38
N PRO A 249 -33.63 4.31 23.77
CA PRO A 249 -32.65 3.37 23.26
C PRO A 249 -31.95 2.66 24.43
N SER A 250 -31.90 1.33 24.41
CA SER A 250 -31.16 0.56 25.42
C SER A 250 -29.70 0.99 25.46
N GLU A 251 -29.17 1.28 26.66
CA GLU A 251 -27.75 1.65 26.82
C GLU A 251 -26.80 0.50 26.49
N GLU A 252 -27.30 -0.74 26.50
CA GLU A 252 -26.51 -1.93 26.17
C GLU A 252 -26.18 -2.02 24.66
N PRO A 253 -24.94 -2.44 24.30
CA PRO A 253 -24.54 -2.61 22.92
C PRO A 253 -25.33 -3.76 22.28
N ASN A 254 -26.12 -3.47 21.24
CA ASN A 254 -26.85 -4.46 20.43
C ASN A 254 -26.06 -4.85 19.16
N LEU A 255 -26.33 -6.04 18.62
CA LEU A 255 -25.69 -6.57 17.40
C LEU A 255 -25.71 -5.57 16.22
N LEU A 256 -26.83 -4.87 15.99
CA LEU A 256 -26.93 -3.84 14.96
C LEU A 256 -26.01 -2.64 15.23
N SER A 257 -25.92 -2.21 16.49
CA SER A 257 -25.10 -1.07 16.89
C SER A 257 -23.62 -1.37 16.69
N ASP A 258 -23.18 -2.58 17.04
CA ASP A 258 -21.79 -3.03 16.88
C ASP A 258 -21.45 -3.24 15.39
N LEU A 259 -22.35 -3.87 14.63
CA LEU A 259 -22.24 -4.03 13.17
C LEU A 259 -22.06 -2.68 12.45
N ILE A 260 -22.77 -1.63 12.86
CA ILE A 260 -22.67 -0.30 12.23
C ILE A 260 -21.46 0.49 12.73
N CYS A 261 -21.10 0.39 14.01
CA CYS A 261 -20.00 1.15 14.59
C CYS A 261 -18.62 0.54 14.22
N CYS A 262 -18.46 -0.77 14.36
CA CYS A 262 -17.19 -1.48 14.18
C CYS A 262 -16.91 -1.88 12.72
N THR A 263 -17.86 -1.76 11.79
CA THR A 263 -17.64 -2.14 10.38
C THR A 263 -17.80 -0.99 9.37
N ASN A 264 -17.37 -1.25 8.13
CA ASN A 264 -17.55 -0.34 6.99
C ASN A 264 -18.82 -0.67 6.16
N LEU A 265 -19.82 -1.34 6.74
CA LEU A 265 -21.03 -1.77 6.03
C LEU A 265 -21.75 -0.60 5.33
N LEU A 266 -22.03 0.48 6.06
CA LEU A 266 -22.71 1.66 5.51
C LEU A 266 -21.96 2.27 4.31
N LYS A 267 -20.63 2.40 4.40
CA LYS A 267 -19.80 2.94 3.29
C LYS A 267 -19.86 2.08 2.03
N ARG A 268 -19.94 0.74 2.18
CA ARG A 268 -20.09 -0.19 1.05
C ARG A 268 -21.47 -0.09 0.42
N MET A 269 -22.52 -0.03 1.25
CA MET A 269 -23.89 0.20 0.80
C MET A 269 -24.00 1.51 0.02
N GLU A 270 -23.47 2.61 0.57
CA GLU A 270 -23.49 3.93 -0.08
C GLU A 270 -22.85 3.91 -1.47
N HIS A 271 -21.71 3.23 -1.65
CA HIS A 271 -21.08 3.09 -2.97
C HIS A 271 -22.00 2.39 -3.99
N ILE A 272 -22.69 1.32 -3.58
CA ILE A 272 -23.59 0.55 -4.46
C ILE A 272 -24.87 1.33 -4.76
N PHE A 273 -25.46 1.98 -3.74
CA PHE A 273 -26.69 2.76 -3.86
C PHE A 273 -26.49 4.20 -4.35
N SER A 274 -25.25 4.62 -4.65
CA SER A 274 -24.96 5.89 -5.33
C SER A 274 -25.39 5.86 -6.79
N ALA A 275 -25.25 4.72 -7.46
CA ALA A 275 -25.70 4.53 -8.85
C ALA A 275 -27.20 4.18 -8.95
N GLY A 276 -27.80 3.66 -7.87
CA GLY A 276 -29.21 3.26 -7.82
C GLY A 276 -30.16 4.39 -7.41
N SER A 277 -31.38 4.38 -7.94
CA SER A 277 -32.45 5.33 -7.60
C SER A 277 -33.26 4.94 -6.35
N GLU A 278 -32.90 3.87 -5.65
CA GLU A 278 -33.68 3.31 -4.53
C GLU A 278 -33.77 4.25 -3.32
N THR A 279 -34.87 4.98 -3.23
CA THR A 279 -35.23 5.83 -2.08
C THR A 279 -35.34 5.02 -0.78
N ARG A 280 -35.81 3.77 -0.85
CA ARG A 280 -35.87 2.83 0.29
C ARG A 280 -34.49 2.61 0.92
N ALA A 281 -33.46 2.34 0.11
CA ALA A 281 -32.09 2.15 0.58
C ALA A 281 -31.50 3.43 1.18
N LYS A 282 -31.71 4.58 0.52
CA LYS A 282 -31.22 5.89 0.98
C LYS A 282 -31.83 6.29 2.33
N ASN A 283 -33.13 6.11 2.51
CA ASN A 283 -33.81 6.37 3.78
C ASN A 283 -33.33 5.44 4.90
N LEU A 284 -33.10 4.16 4.60
CA LEU A 284 -32.53 3.21 5.56
C LEU A 284 -31.14 3.68 6.02
N ILE A 285 -30.22 3.94 5.08
CA ILE A 285 -28.84 4.40 5.36
C ILE A 285 -28.85 5.66 6.22
N SER A 286 -29.68 6.66 5.89
CA SER A 286 -29.82 7.87 6.72
C SER A 286 -30.25 7.54 8.15
N SER A 287 -31.24 6.66 8.33
CA SER A 287 -31.68 6.27 9.68
C SER A 287 -30.63 5.46 10.47
N LEU A 288 -29.85 4.61 9.78
CA LEU A 288 -28.75 3.86 10.39
C LEU A 288 -27.54 4.75 10.72
N ARG A 289 -27.30 5.82 9.95
CA ARG A 289 -26.32 6.87 10.28
C ARG A 289 -26.71 7.64 11.53
N SER A 290 -27.97 8.05 11.68
CA SER A 290 -28.46 8.70 12.91
C SER A 290 -28.31 7.77 14.12
N TYR A 291 -28.68 6.49 13.99
CA TYR A 291 -28.48 5.48 15.04
C TYR A 291 -27.01 5.26 15.40
N ARG A 292 -26.10 5.25 14.40
CA ARG A 292 -24.64 5.17 14.63
C ARG A 292 -24.14 6.27 15.55
N ILE A 293 -24.62 7.51 15.37
CA ILE A 293 -24.18 8.67 16.17
C ILE A 293 -24.58 8.49 17.64
N LEU A 294 -25.78 7.98 17.90
CA LEU A 294 -26.28 7.68 19.25
C LEU A 294 -25.47 6.55 19.90
N CYS A 295 -25.33 5.42 19.22
CA CYS A 295 -24.61 4.25 19.74
C CYS A 295 -23.10 4.43 19.83
N HIS A 296 -22.53 5.52 19.30
CA HIS A 296 -21.09 5.69 19.19
C HIS A 296 -20.37 5.65 20.55
N ARG A 297 -21.06 6.04 21.63
CA ARG A 297 -20.54 6.05 23.01
C ARG A 297 -20.43 4.65 23.62
N MET A 298 -21.18 3.67 23.11
CA MET A 298 -21.25 2.31 23.67
C MET A 298 -20.18 1.37 23.12
N HIS A 299 -19.43 1.79 22.08
CA HIS A 299 -18.50 0.95 21.35
C HIS A 299 -17.09 1.52 21.40
N PRO A 300 -16.07 0.76 21.86
CA PRO A 300 -14.69 1.22 21.81
C PRO A 300 -14.31 1.47 20.36
N PHE A 301 -13.66 2.61 20.10
CA PHE A 301 -13.36 3.09 18.76
C PHE A 301 -12.29 2.20 18.10
N ARG A 302 -12.71 1.06 17.51
CA ARG A 302 -11.85 0.14 16.73
C ARG A 302 -11.46 0.74 15.38
N GLN A 303 -10.96 1.98 15.37
CA GLN A 303 -10.19 2.46 14.24
C GLN A 303 -8.97 1.54 14.10
N ARG A 304 -8.73 1.04 12.90
CA ARG A 304 -7.40 0.53 12.56
C ARG A 304 -6.42 1.62 12.94
N SER A 305 -5.45 1.32 13.80
CA SER A 305 -4.33 2.23 14.07
C SER A 305 -3.88 2.78 12.73
N SER A 306 -4.04 4.09 12.52
CA SER A 306 -3.37 4.75 11.42
C SER A 306 -1.91 4.36 11.56
N LYS A 307 -1.28 3.86 10.48
CA LYS A 307 0.14 3.53 10.54
C LYS A 307 0.83 4.80 11.04
N ARG A 308 1.62 4.71 12.11
CA ARG A 308 2.30 5.87 12.69
C ARG A 308 3.32 6.36 11.67
N ASN A 309 2.86 7.26 10.78
CA ASN A 309 3.55 7.61 9.56
C ASN A 309 4.87 8.30 9.94
N LYS A 310 5.98 7.77 9.44
CA LYS A 310 7.34 8.25 9.73
C LYS A 310 7.62 9.59 9.02
N GLY A 311 7.01 10.67 9.50
CA GLY A 311 7.52 12.04 9.45
C GLY A 311 7.79 12.72 8.09
N LYS A 312 7.44 12.13 6.94
CA LYS A 312 7.79 12.68 5.61
C LYS A 312 6.65 12.63 4.58
N GLN A 313 5.48 13.18 4.92
CA GLN A 313 4.43 13.50 3.93
C GLN A 313 4.10 14.99 3.95
N ARG A 314 3.77 15.56 2.78
CA ARG A 314 3.17 16.90 2.70
C ARG A 314 1.85 16.92 3.47
N ALA A 315 1.56 18.02 4.14
CA ALA A 315 0.33 18.21 4.90
C ALA A 315 -0.90 17.98 4.01
N ILE A 316 -1.64 16.90 4.30
CA ILE A 316 -3.00 16.72 3.79
C ILE A 316 -3.83 17.81 4.48
N LYS A 317 -4.55 18.63 3.71
CA LYS A 317 -5.54 19.56 4.27
C LYS A 317 -6.60 18.71 4.99
N ALA A 318 -6.58 18.72 6.32
CA ALA A 318 -7.45 17.89 7.13
C ALA A 318 -8.84 18.54 7.20
N ASP A 319 -9.80 17.95 6.52
CA ASP A 319 -11.20 18.38 6.61
C ASP A 319 -11.73 18.20 8.05
N HIS A 320 -12.15 19.33 8.63
CA HIS A 320 -13.24 19.47 9.61
C HIS A 320 -13.22 18.73 10.96
N LEU A 321 -12.15 18.00 11.34
CA LEU A 321 -12.01 17.40 12.68
C LEU A 321 -10.83 17.91 13.52
N GLY A 322 -9.96 18.78 12.97
CA GLY A 322 -8.81 19.36 13.68
C GLY A 322 -9.05 20.68 14.43
N GLN A 323 -10.13 21.40 14.10
CA GLN A 323 -10.42 22.72 14.67
C GLN A 323 -10.59 22.77 16.21
N PRO A 324 -11.31 21.85 16.88
CA PRO A 324 -11.53 21.99 18.33
C PRO A 324 -10.24 21.85 19.14
N HIS A 325 -9.27 21.06 18.69
CA HIS A 325 -8.01 20.88 19.41
C HIS A 325 -7.08 22.10 19.33
N ILE A 326 -7.07 22.80 18.19
CA ILE A 326 -6.24 24.00 18.00
C ILE A 326 -6.77 25.16 18.85
N HIS A 327 -8.10 25.36 18.87
CA HIS A 327 -8.73 26.38 19.71
C HIS A 327 -8.42 26.15 21.19
N ARG A 328 -8.68 24.93 21.71
CA ARG A 328 -8.42 24.60 23.11
C ARG A 328 -6.95 24.73 23.50
N MET A 329 -6.01 24.38 22.61
CA MET A 329 -4.57 24.56 22.89
C MET A 329 -4.20 26.05 23.00
N SER A 330 -4.82 26.93 22.22
CA SER A 330 -4.64 28.38 22.32
C SER A 330 -5.13 28.93 23.66
N LEU A 331 -6.31 28.49 24.12
CA LEU A 331 -6.87 28.90 25.42
C LEU A 331 -6.02 28.38 26.60
N VAL A 332 -5.52 27.14 26.51
CA VAL A 332 -4.60 26.57 27.50
C VAL A 332 -3.33 27.41 27.61
N THR A 333 -2.73 27.79 26.47
CA THR A 333 -1.52 28.63 26.45
C THR A 333 -1.79 29.99 27.09
N GLN A 334 -2.92 30.63 26.77
CA GLN A 334 -3.29 31.94 27.32
C GLN A 334 -3.44 31.94 28.86
N ILE A 335 -3.92 30.84 29.45
CA ILE A 335 -3.99 30.68 30.92
C ILE A 335 -2.59 30.38 31.50
N GLN A 336 -1.78 29.57 30.81
CA GLN A 336 -0.42 29.25 31.24
C GLN A 336 0.58 30.42 31.13
N ASP A 337 0.34 31.38 30.22
CA ASP A 337 1.13 32.62 30.13
C ASP A 337 0.99 33.50 31.40
N VAL A 338 -0.16 33.42 32.09
CA VAL A 338 -0.40 34.09 33.38
C VAL A 338 0.00 33.20 34.56
N PHE A 339 -0.25 31.89 34.47
CA PHE A 339 0.01 30.91 35.51
C PHE A 339 0.92 29.77 35.01
N PRO A 340 2.24 29.98 34.88
CA PRO A 340 3.17 29.01 34.29
C PRO A 340 3.33 27.73 35.12
N ASN A 341 2.96 27.76 36.40
CA ASN A 341 3.00 26.62 37.31
C ASN A 341 1.81 25.65 37.11
N LEU A 342 0.81 26.03 36.31
CA LEU A 342 -0.43 25.29 36.19
C LEU A 342 -0.37 24.25 35.06
N GLY A 343 -0.55 22.97 35.42
CA GLY A 343 -0.47 21.86 34.46
C GLY A 343 -1.56 21.94 33.39
N SER A 344 -1.22 21.71 32.12
CA SER A 344 -2.15 21.83 30.99
C SER A 344 -3.40 20.95 31.12
N GLY A 345 -3.28 19.76 31.72
CA GLY A 345 -4.42 18.89 32.04
C GLY A 345 -5.36 19.41 33.14
N TYR A 346 -4.87 20.27 34.03
CA TYR A 346 -5.70 20.98 35.01
C TYR A 346 -6.43 22.15 34.32
N VAL A 347 -5.71 22.92 33.50
CA VAL A 347 -6.28 24.01 32.67
C VAL A 347 -7.41 23.50 31.78
N ILE A 348 -7.25 22.34 31.13
CA ILE A 348 -8.31 21.72 30.30
C ILE A 348 -9.57 21.41 31.13
N LYS A 349 -9.42 20.90 32.36
CA LYS A 349 -10.56 20.63 33.25
C LYS A 349 -11.26 21.90 33.74
N LEU A 350 -10.52 22.99 33.94
CA LEU A 350 -11.10 24.31 34.22
C LEU A 350 -11.88 24.83 33.00
N LEU A 351 -11.31 24.73 31.79
CA LEU A 351 -11.99 25.08 30.54
C LEU A 351 -13.26 24.24 30.30
N ASP A 352 -13.25 22.95 30.62
CA ASP A 352 -14.44 22.08 30.57
C ASP A 352 -15.53 22.51 31.59
N TYR A 353 -15.15 23.05 32.76
CA TYR A 353 -16.10 23.50 33.79
C TYR A 353 -16.67 24.90 33.51
N TYR A 354 -15.84 25.83 33.07
CA TYR A 354 -16.20 27.23 32.79
C TYR A 354 -16.56 27.49 31.31
N SER A 355 -16.82 26.44 30.53
CA SER A 355 -17.30 26.53 29.13
C SER A 355 -16.38 27.34 28.20
N ASP A 356 -15.07 27.07 28.26
CA ASP A 356 -14.01 27.71 27.47
C ASP A 356 -13.80 29.23 27.70
N ASP A 357 -14.38 29.80 28.76
CA ASP A 357 -14.15 31.20 29.14
C ASP A 357 -12.86 31.38 29.97
N VAL A 358 -11.89 32.07 29.39
CA VAL A 358 -10.58 32.34 30.00
C VAL A 358 -10.66 33.42 31.09
N GLU A 359 -11.54 34.42 30.96
CA GLU A 359 -11.56 35.56 31.87
C GLU A 359 -12.10 35.17 33.25
N THR A 360 -13.18 34.39 33.29
CA THR A 360 -13.71 33.85 34.56
C THR A 360 -12.76 32.85 35.22
N ILE A 361 -12.06 32.00 34.44
CA ILE A 361 -11.02 31.11 34.99
C ILE A 361 -9.90 31.91 35.66
N ILE A 362 -9.38 32.93 34.98
CA ILE A 362 -8.32 33.80 35.53
C ILE A 362 -8.82 34.54 36.78
N SER A 363 -10.05 35.07 36.77
CA SER A 363 -10.64 35.74 37.95
C SER A 363 -10.76 34.78 39.14
N HIS A 364 -11.30 33.59 38.95
CA HIS A 364 -11.46 32.60 40.03
C HIS A 364 -10.13 32.05 40.56
N LEU A 365 -9.09 32.03 39.73
CA LEU A 365 -7.74 31.61 40.11
C LEU A 365 -6.93 32.74 40.79
N LEU A 366 -7.25 34.02 40.53
CA LEU A 366 -6.68 35.17 41.24
C LEU A 366 -7.36 35.44 42.60
N GLU A 367 -8.65 35.13 42.72
CA GLU A 367 -9.46 35.37 43.92
C GLU A 367 -9.47 34.18 44.90
N ASP A 368 -8.76 33.08 44.59
CA ASP A 368 -8.88 31.79 45.28
C ASP A 368 -10.34 31.32 45.44
N SER A 369 -11.24 31.70 44.52
CA SER A 369 -12.69 31.49 44.65
C SER A 369 -13.19 30.21 43.96
N LEU A 370 -12.28 29.34 43.50
CA LEU A 370 -12.58 28.05 42.87
C LEU A 370 -13.45 27.11 43.74
N PRO A 371 -14.47 26.46 43.16
CA PRO A 371 -15.25 25.41 43.82
C PRO A 371 -14.40 24.29 44.45
N VAL A 372 -14.83 23.79 45.60
CA VAL A 372 -14.19 22.69 46.35
C VAL A 372 -13.72 21.51 45.48
N PRO A 373 -14.51 20.95 44.53
CA PRO A 373 -14.06 19.82 43.70
C PRO A 373 -12.96 20.16 42.67
N LEU A 374 -12.67 21.44 42.43
CA LEU A 374 -11.57 21.89 41.55
C LEU A 374 -10.29 22.21 42.35
N LYS A 375 -10.42 22.61 43.63
CA LYS A 375 -9.27 22.80 44.53
C LYS A 375 -8.62 21.48 44.95
N THR A 376 -9.38 20.41 45.15
CA THR A 376 -8.80 19.09 45.50
C THR A 376 -8.05 18.40 44.34
N LEU A 377 -8.10 18.96 43.13
CA LEU A 377 -7.33 18.52 41.97
C LEU A 377 -5.97 19.24 41.85
N GLU A 378 -5.63 20.14 42.78
CA GLU A 378 -4.38 20.92 42.85
C GLU A 378 -3.18 20.11 43.35
N ASN A 379 -3.12 18.81 43.03
CA ASN A 379 -1.89 18.05 43.19
C ASN A 379 -0.98 18.32 41.98
N PRO A 380 0.31 18.64 42.18
CA PRO A 380 1.28 18.86 41.10
C PRO A 380 1.76 17.54 40.47
N ASP A 381 0.83 16.61 40.25
CA ASP A 381 1.05 15.48 39.35
C ASP A 381 1.09 16.03 37.92
N THR A 382 2.29 16.48 37.54
CA THR A 382 2.64 16.78 36.16
C THR A 382 2.11 15.65 35.29
N LEU A 383 1.13 15.95 34.42
CA LEU A 383 0.93 15.14 33.24
C LEU A 383 2.26 15.18 32.49
N HIS A 384 2.97 14.07 32.55
CA HIS A 384 4.13 13.79 31.73
C HIS A 384 3.63 13.87 30.28
N VAL A 385 3.76 15.06 29.68
CA VAL A 385 3.99 15.14 28.24
C VAL A 385 5.23 14.28 28.05
N GLN A 386 5.05 13.08 27.50
CA GLN A 386 6.16 12.21 27.17
C GLN A 386 6.99 12.96 26.14
N GLU A 387 8.03 13.64 26.62
CA GLU A 387 9.14 14.04 25.78
C GLU A 387 9.68 12.75 25.18
N ILE A 388 9.49 12.59 23.86
CA ILE A 388 9.73 11.32 23.17
C ILE A 388 11.24 11.19 22.96
N VAL A 389 11.96 10.91 24.04
CA VAL A 389 13.29 10.32 23.99
C VAL A 389 13.13 8.94 23.31
N PRO A 390 13.93 8.60 22.28
CA PRO A 390 13.72 7.38 21.49
C PRO A 390 13.99 6.09 22.28
N GLY A 391 13.00 5.60 23.04
CA GLY A 391 13.03 4.31 23.71
C GLY A 391 12.86 3.15 22.73
N THR A 392 13.96 2.45 22.48
CA THR A 392 14.06 1.36 21.48
C THR A 392 13.17 0.17 21.81
N SER A 393 12.21 -0.16 20.93
CA SER A 393 11.52 -1.45 20.97
C SER A 393 12.29 -2.53 20.21
N ARG A 394 12.28 -3.76 20.75
CA ARG A 394 12.98 -4.96 20.25
C ARG A 394 12.91 -5.15 18.71
N PRO A 395 14.02 -5.51 18.04
CA PRO A 395 13.99 -5.99 16.67
C PRO A 395 13.42 -7.42 16.55
N ILE A 396 12.77 -7.67 15.42
CA ILE A 396 12.51 -9.01 14.87
C ILE A 396 13.84 -9.54 14.28
N PRO A 397 14.18 -10.84 14.41
CA PRO A 397 15.50 -11.34 14.01
C PRO A 397 15.74 -11.27 12.50
N SER A 398 16.89 -10.71 12.15
CA SER A 398 17.54 -10.78 10.82
C SER A 398 18.74 -11.76 10.93
N PRO A 399 19.35 -12.22 9.82
CA PRO A 399 20.19 -13.44 9.82
C PRO A 399 21.52 -13.27 10.59
N PRO A 400 22.20 -14.37 10.98
CA PRO A 400 23.34 -14.32 11.87
C PRO A 400 24.59 -13.75 11.19
N THR A 401 24.85 -12.46 11.42
CA THR A 401 26.13 -11.83 11.10
C THR A 401 26.94 -11.71 12.39
N THR A 402 28.08 -12.42 12.45
CA THR A 402 28.90 -12.56 13.66
C THR A 402 29.69 -11.29 13.98
N PHE A 403 29.02 -10.30 14.57
CA PHE A 403 29.68 -9.16 15.21
C PHE A 403 29.23 -9.07 16.67
N ILE A 404 30.13 -9.47 17.56
CA ILE A 404 29.93 -9.41 19.01
C ILE A 404 30.04 -7.93 19.42
N GLY A 405 28.89 -7.26 19.50
CA GLY A 405 28.79 -5.96 20.15
C GLY A 405 28.80 -6.16 21.65
N SER A 406 29.98 -6.02 22.27
CA SER A 406 30.20 -6.25 23.70
C SER A 406 29.37 -5.29 24.56
N ASN A 407 28.34 -5.80 25.22
CA ASN A 407 27.56 -5.09 26.23
C ASN A 407 28.13 -5.35 27.64
N VAL A 408 27.76 -4.48 28.58
CA VAL A 408 28.20 -4.48 30.00
C VAL A 408 27.63 -5.66 30.81
N LEU A 409 27.03 -6.67 30.15
CA LEU A 409 26.30 -7.79 30.76
C LEU A 409 26.57 -9.13 30.04
N ASP A 410 27.62 -9.22 29.21
CA ASP A 410 27.88 -10.40 28.39
C ASP A 410 28.64 -11.53 29.13
N ASN A 411 28.92 -11.37 30.44
CA ASN A 411 29.64 -12.33 31.30
C ASN A 411 31.04 -12.66 30.75
N ASN A 412 31.83 -11.63 30.49
CA ASN A 412 33.18 -11.74 29.95
C ASN A 412 34.22 -11.99 31.06
N GLU A 413 35.46 -12.32 30.67
CA GLU A 413 36.64 -12.42 31.57
C GLU A 413 36.80 -11.18 32.50
N PHE A 414 36.32 -10.01 32.05
CA PHE A 414 36.29 -8.76 32.81
C PHE A 414 35.19 -8.73 33.88
N ASP A 415 33.99 -9.20 33.54
CA ASP A 415 32.82 -9.19 34.42
C ASP A 415 32.98 -10.23 35.54
N ASP A 416 33.55 -11.39 35.22
CA ASP A 416 33.91 -12.47 36.15
C ASP A 416 35.16 -12.15 37.00
N LEU A 417 35.79 -10.98 36.83
CA LEU A 417 37.02 -10.55 37.52
C LEU A 417 38.22 -11.51 37.35
N THR A 418 38.22 -12.34 36.31
CA THR A 418 39.24 -13.36 36.04
C THR A 418 40.42 -12.86 35.19
N ILE A 419 40.36 -11.59 34.74
CA ILE A 419 41.39 -11.00 33.88
C ILE A 419 42.79 -11.00 34.50
N SER A 420 43.74 -11.46 33.69
CA SER A 420 45.18 -11.38 33.98
C SER A 420 45.65 -9.91 34.14
N PRO A 421 46.43 -9.58 35.19
CA PRO A 421 46.81 -8.20 35.50
C PRO A 421 47.69 -7.54 34.43
N SER A 422 48.29 -8.32 33.52
CA SER A 422 49.02 -7.82 32.35
C SER A 422 48.11 -7.21 31.26
N LYS A 423 46.80 -7.48 31.27
CA LYS A 423 45.81 -6.85 30.38
C LYS A 423 45.18 -5.58 30.99
N LEU A 424 45.37 -5.35 32.29
CA LEU A 424 44.83 -4.20 33.02
C LEU A 424 45.85 -3.06 33.04
N HIS A 425 45.51 -1.94 32.40
CA HIS A 425 46.31 -0.71 32.44
C HIS A 425 45.55 0.40 33.16
N PHE A 426 46.16 0.96 34.21
CA PHE A 426 45.66 2.13 34.91
C PHE A 426 46.34 3.40 34.35
N GLY A 427 45.55 4.33 33.81
CA GLY A 427 46.03 5.56 33.19
C GLY A 427 46.28 5.45 31.68
N ARG A 428 47.09 6.36 31.13
CA ARG A 428 47.43 6.34 29.69
C ARG A 428 48.38 5.17 29.40
N ALA A 429 47.89 4.17 28.67
CA ALA A 429 48.73 3.12 28.12
C ALA A 429 49.84 3.76 27.25
N ASN A 430 51.09 3.37 27.51
CA ASN A 430 52.28 3.81 26.78
C ASN A 430 52.49 5.34 26.74
N ALA A 431 52.52 6.00 27.90
CA ALA A 431 52.70 7.45 28.03
C ALA A 431 53.98 8.04 27.40
N HIS A 432 54.98 7.21 27.07
CA HIS A 432 56.23 7.58 26.38
C HIS A 432 56.24 7.24 24.89
N LEU A 433 55.15 6.72 24.33
CA LEU A 433 55.08 6.30 22.93
C LEU A 433 54.68 7.49 22.05
N THR A 434 55.62 7.95 21.24
CA THR A 434 55.40 9.10 20.34
C THR A 434 54.57 8.67 19.13
N ALA A 435 53.87 9.61 18.51
CA ALA A 435 53.13 9.33 17.26
C ALA A 435 54.08 8.83 16.15
N ASP A 436 55.32 9.32 16.11
CA ASP A 436 56.34 8.88 15.16
C ASP A 436 56.81 7.44 15.42
N ASP A 437 56.89 6.99 16.69
CA ASP A 437 57.23 5.61 17.05
C ASP A 437 56.11 4.63 16.61
N LEU A 438 54.84 5.03 16.76
CA LEU A 438 53.67 4.29 16.26
C LEU A 438 53.64 4.20 14.73
N LEU A 439 54.14 5.21 14.02
CA LEU A 439 54.22 5.21 12.56
C LEU A 439 55.46 4.43 12.05
N ALA A 440 56.52 4.37 12.86
CA ALA A 440 57.71 3.57 12.60
C ALA A 440 57.46 2.06 12.81
N ASP A 441 56.60 1.67 13.75
CA ASP A 441 56.26 0.27 14.00
C ASP A 441 55.38 -0.33 12.89
N ARG A 442 56.04 -0.98 11.93
CA ARG A 442 55.38 -1.69 10.82
C ARG A 442 54.90 -3.10 11.17
N SER A 443 55.12 -3.59 12.40
CA SER A 443 54.83 -4.99 12.77
C SER A 443 53.35 -5.35 12.61
N GLY A 444 52.44 -4.48 13.08
CA GLY A 444 50.99 -4.63 12.94
C GLY A 444 50.40 -4.12 11.62
N HIS A 445 51.20 -3.50 10.73
CA HIS A 445 50.69 -2.79 9.57
C HIS A 445 49.98 -3.70 8.56
N SER A 446 50.46 -4.94 8.39
CA SER A 446 49.83 -5.94 7.50
C SER A 446 48.46 -6.40 8.03
N LEU A 447 48.35 -6.63 9.34
CA LEU A 447 47.13 -7.04 10.04
C LEU A 447 46.08 -5.93 10.03
N ASN A 448 46.47 -4.70 10.38
CA ASN A 448 45.59 -3.54 10.32
C ASN A 448 45.11 -3.25 8.90
N LYS A 449 46.01 -3.34 7.90
CA LYS A 449 45.64 -3.19 6.49
C LYS A 449 44.72 -4.31 6.01
N ALA A 450 44.93 -5.55 6.43
CA ALA A 450 44.04 -6.67 6.11
C ALA A 450 42.65 -6.49 6.75
N ALA A 451 42.57 -6.02 7.99
CA ALA A 451 41.31 -5.72 8.66
C ALA A 451 40.54 -4.59 7.95
N ILE A 452 41.21 -3.50 7.58
CA ILE A 452 40.61 -2.39 6.81
C ILE A 452 40.15 -2.87 5.42
N MET A 453 40.97 -3.66 4.71
CA MET A 453 40.58 -4.24 3.42
C MET A 453 39.41 -5.22 3.54
N SER A 454 39.34 -5.99 4.63
CA SER A 454 38.22 -6.91 4.91
C SER A 454 36.94 -6.14 5.25
N ALA A 455 37.04 -5.05 6.01
CA ALA A 455 35.90 -4.17 6.28
C ALA A 455 35.39 -3.50 5.00
N LEU A 456 36.29 -2.98 4.15
CA LEU A 456 35.94 -2.41 2.85
C LEU A 456 35.39 -3.44 1.85
N ALA A 457 35.77 -4.72 1.96
CA ALA A 457 35.20 -5.80 1.15
C ALA A 457 33.84 -6.31 1.69
N ALA A 458 33.54 -6.06 2.97
CA ALA A 458 32.23 -6.31 3.58
C ALA A 458 31.26 -5.13 3.38
N PHE A 459 31.77 -3.93 3.09
CA PHE A 459 30.99 -2.81 2.57
C PHE A 459 30.67 -3.03 1.08
N ASP A 460 29.57 -3.75 0.81
CA ASP A 460 29.02 -3.82 -0.54
C ASP A 460 28.29 -2.51 -0.88
N SER A 461 28.88 -1.70 -1.75
CA SER A 461 28.27 -0.45 -2.23
C SER A 461 27.15 -0.66 -3.25
N ASP A 462 26.82 -1.91 -3.59
CA ASP A 462 25.69 -2.32 -4.44
C ASP A 462 24.51 -2.89 -3.60
N ASP A 463 24.64 -3.00 -2.25
CA ASP A 463 23.58 -3.42 -1.31
C ASP A 463 22.66 -2.24 -0.87
N ASP A 464 22.85 -1.06 -1.47
CA ASP A 464 21.84 0.00 -1.51
C ASP A 464 20.71 -0.41 -2.49
N GLU A 465 19.91 -1.43 -2.11
CA GLU A 465 18.80 -1.94 -2.93
C GLU A 465 17.91 -0.78 -3.41
N ARG A 466 17.84 -0.61 -4.74
CA ARG A 466 17.12 0.50 -5.39
C ARG A 466 15.63 0.43 -5.07
N ASP A 467 15.18 1.28 -4.14
CA ASP A 467 13.81 1.39 -3.64
C ASP A 467 12.77 1.44 -4.78
N ASP A 468 12.11 0.30 -5.02
CA ASP A 468 11.14 0.11 -6.10
C ASP A 468 9.76 0.72 -5.78
N THR A 469 9.61 1.32 -4.59
CA THR A 469 8.44 2.13 -4.18
C THR A 469 8.07 3.19 -5.23
N TYR A 470 9.02 3.68 -6.03
CA TYR A 470 8.78 4.65 -7.09
C TYR A 470 8.75 4.08 -8.52
N ASP A 471 9.18 2.85 -8.76
CA ASP A 471 9.09 2.22 -10.10
C ASP A 471 7.63 1.88 -10.48
N ILE A 472 6.71 1.85 -9.49
CA ILE A 472 5.25 1.77 -9.71
C ILE A 472 4.63 3.08 -10.23
N ALA A 473 5.36 4.20 -10.26
CA ALA A 473 4.86 5.43 -10.87
C ALA A 473 4.82 5.37 -12.42
N ASP A 474 5.50 4.40 -13.06
CA ASP A 474 5.51 4.20 -14.52
C ASP A 474 4.56 3.06 -15.00
N VAL A 475 3.50 2.77 -14.24
CA VAL A 475 2.31 2.09 -14.78
C VAL A 475 1.23 3.11 -15.12
N GLY A 476 1.24 3.54 -16.38
CA GLY A 476 0.39 4.61 -16.90
C GLY A 476 -1.08 4.47 -16.57
N GLY A 477 -1.62 5.49 -15.89
CA GLY A 477 -3.06 5.66 -15.69
C GLY A 477 -3.75 6.09 -16.98
N THR A 478 -4.84 5.40 -17.33
CA THR A 478 -5.72 5.82 -18.43
C THR A 478 -6.79 6.76 -17.90
N ILE A 479 -6.50 8.07 -17.87
CA ILE A 479 -7.54 9.11 -17.94
C ILE A 479 -7.08 10.16 -18.96
N ASP A 480 -7.77 10.18 -20.09
CA ASP A 480 -7.75 11.25 -21.11
C ASP A 480 -8.24 12.56 -20.42
N SER A 481 -7.63 13.73 -20.56
CA SER A 481 -7.23 14.37 -21.81
C SER A 481 -6.05 15.32 -21.65
N LEU A 482 -4.90 14.99 -22.25
CA LEU A 482 -3.84 15.89 -22.74
C LEU A 482 -2.69 15.03 -23.33
N PRO A 483 -2.05 15.37 -24.46
CA PRO A 483 -1.01 14.52 -25.05
C PRO A 483 0.28 14.50 -24.20
N PRO A 484 0.76 13.34 -23.72
CA PRO A 484 1.97 13.27 -22.89
C PRO A 484 3.23 13.25 -23.75
N GLY A 485 4.16 14.17 -23.49
CA GLY A 485 5.44 14.25 -24.21
C GLY A 485 6.13 15.61 -24.23
N ARG A 486 5.84 16.49 -23.27
CA ARG A 486 6.57 17.76 -23.08
C ARG A 486 7.13 17.80 -21.66
N ASP A 487 8.44 17.81 -21.55
CA ASP A 487 9.10 18.37 -20.36
C ASP A 487 8.90 19.88 -20.46
N ILE A 488 8.02 20.41 -19.60
CA ILE A 488 7.60 21.81 -19.60
C ILE A 488 8.49 22.55 -18.60
N ASP A 489 9.18 23.62 -19.04
CA ASP A 489 9.93 24.50 -18.14
C ASP A 489 9.03 24.98 -16.97
N PRO A 490 9.53 25.06 -15.73
CA PRO A 490 8.72 25.41 -14.56
C PRO A 490 8.03 26.78 -14.68
N ASP A 491 8.60 27.72 -15.45
CA ASP A 491 7.99 29.03 -15.75
C ASP A 491 6.73 28.91 -16.65
N THR A 492 6.67 27.88 -17.49
CA THR A 492 5.52 27.60 -18.36
C THR A 492 4.40 26.91 -17.59
N GLU A 493 4.71 26.05 -16.61
CA GLU A 493 3.70 25.52 -15.68
C GLU A 493 3.09 26.64 -14.81
N ALA A 494 3.90 27.57 -14.31
CA ALA A 494 3.40 28.73 -13.57
C ALA A 494 2.41 29.56 -14.42
N SER A 495 2.73 29.74 -15.71
CA SER A 495 1.86 30.42 -16.67
C SER A 495 0.55 29.66 -16.94
N GLN A 496 0.60 28.33 -17.06
CA GLN A 496 -0.58 27.48 -17.28
C GLN A 496 -1.50 27.38 -16.04
N ARG A 497 -0.96 27.43 -14.82
CA ARG A 497 -1.78 27.45 -13.60
C ARG A 497 -2.59 28.74 -13.48
N ILE A 498 -2.08 29.87 -13.97
CA ILE A 498 -2.83 31.14 -14.06
C ILE A 498 -3.93 31.07 -15.15
N HIS A 499 -3.69 30.38 -16.28
CA HIS A 499 -4.72 30.13 -17.30
C HIS A 499 -5.90 29.29 -16.76
N GLY A 500 -5.68 28.41 -15.78
CA GLY A 500 -6.72 27.55 -15.21
C GLY A 500 -7.83 28.30 -14.47
N GLU A 501 -7.53 29.46 -13.88
CA GLU A 501 -8.50 30.29 -13.16
C GLU A 501 -9.18 31.34 -14.05
N LEU A 502 -8.59 31.64 -15.22
CA LEU A 502 -9.09 32.65 -16.15
C LEU A 502 -9.70 31.99 -17.38
N GLY A 503 -11.02 31.77 -17.34
CA GLY A 503 -11.75 31.12 -18.43
C GLY A 503 -11.46 31.76 -19.79
N GLN A 504 -11.15 30.93 -20.79
CA GLN A 504 -10.59 31.31 -22.10
C GLN A 504 -11.31 32.46 -22.82
N GLY A 505 -12.61 32.66 -22.58
CA GLY A 505 -13.37 33.80 -23.10
C GLY A 505 -12.93 35.15 -22.52
N THR A 506 -12.57 35.22 -21.24
CA THR A 506 -12.09 36.45 -20.57
C THR A 506 -10.74 36.90 -21.12
N GLU A 507 -9.82 35.96 -21.33
CA GLU A 507 -8.49 36.23 -21.89
C GLU A 507 -8.58 36.70 -23.35
N ARG A 508 -9.46 36.10 -24.16
CA ARG A 508 -9.73 36.57 -25.52
C ARG A 508 -10.28 38.01 -25.55
N ILE A 509 -11.13 38.38 -24.59
CA ILE A 509 -11.64 39.76 -24.45
C ILE A 509 -10.50 40.73 -24.08
N LEU A 510 -9.68 40.37 -23.09
CA LEU A 510 -8.51 41.15 -22.66
C LEU A 510 -7.51 41.34 -23.79
N PHE A 511 -7.22 40.28 -24.55
CA PHE A 511 -6.30 40.30 -25.68
C PHE A 511 -6.77 41.18 -26.84
N ASN A 512 -8.03 41.09 -27.23
CA ASN A 512 -8.60 41.95 -28.27
C ASN A 512 -8.60 43.43 -27.84
N LEU A 513 -8.84 43.72 -26.56
CA LEU A 513 -8.81 45.08 -26.02
C LEU A 513 -7.38 45.62 -25.86
N TYR A 514 -6.42 44.78 -25.46
CA TYR A 514 -5.01 45.14 -25.39
C TYR A 514 -4.42 45.47 -26.76
N LYS A 515 -4.79 44.70 -27.79
CA LYS A 515 -4.37 44.93 -29.18
C LYS A 515 -5.02 46.16 -29.84
N SER A 516 -6.23 46.55 -29.41
CA SER A 516 -6.93 47.72 -29.95
C SER A 516 -6.62 49.02 -29.21
N ASN A 517 -6.51 48.99 -27.87
CA ASN A 517 -6.26 50.15 -27.02
C ASN A 517 -5.35 49.78 -25.82
N PRO A 518 -4.02 49.69 -26.00
CA PRO A 518 -3.09 49.30 -24.94
C PRO A 518 -3.07 50.30 -23.77
N ASP A 519 -3.41 51.57 -24.01
CA ASP A 519 -3.46 52.62 -22.98
C ASP A 519 -4.47 52.35 -21.86
N LEU A 520 -5.51 51.53 -22.11
CA LEU A 520 -6.49 51.12 -21.09
C LEU A 520 -5.91 50.20 -20.01
N PHE A 521 -4.67 49.73 -20.19
CA PHE A 521 -3.94 48.88 -19.26
C PHE A 521 -2.87 49.62 -18.45
N LYS A 522 -2.74 50.95 -18.64
CA LYS A 522 -1.87 51.80 -17.82
C LYS A 522 -2.41 51.96 -16.40
N ARG A 523 -1.48 52.12 -15.45
CA ARG A 523 -1.72 52.11 -13.99
C ARG A 523 -2.22 53.45 -13.44
N ASP A 524 -2.69 54.34 -14.30
CA ASP A 524 -3.00 55.73 -13.97
C ASP A 524 -4.36 55.87 -13.26
N ALA A 525 -4.46 56.80 -12.31
CA ALA A 525 -5.72 57.06 -11.61
C ALA A 525 -6.85 57.57 -12.54
N ALA A 526 -6.50 58.12 -13.70
CA ALA A 526 -7.44 58.53 -14.74
C ALA A 526 -7.95 57.35 -15.57
N THR A 527 -7.09 56.42 -15.97
CA THR A 527 -7.48 55.22 -16.74
C THR A 527 -8.31 54.27 -15.90
N ARG A 528 -7.96 54.07 -14.61
CA ARG A 528 -8.75 53.28 -13.64
C ARG A 528 -10.18 53.79 -13.45
N ARG A 529 -10.39 55.11 -13.52
CA ARG A 529 -11.72 55.75 -13.42
C ARG A 529 -12.44 55.88 -14.76
N SER A 530 -11.82 55.48 -15.88
CA SER A 530 -12.44 55.58 -17.20
C SER A 530 -13.60 54.60 -17.36
N GLN A 531 -14.65 55.02 -18.08
CA GLN A 531 -15.85 54.21 -18.28
C GLN A 531 -15.57 52.88 -19.01
N GLN A 532 -14.58 52.88 -19.92
CA GLN A 532 -14.12 51.67 -20.61
C GLN A 532 -13.45 50.68 -19.64
N ARG A 533 -12.64 51.16 -18.69
CA ARG A 533 -12.02 50.32 -17.67
C ARG A 533 -13.03 49.75 -16.67
N ILE A 534 -14.03 50.55 -16.29
CA ILE A 534 -15.14 50.10 -15.44
C ILE A 534 -15.96 49.00 -16.14
N SER A 535 -16.24 49.15 -17.45
CA SER A 535 -16.91 48.09 -18.22
C SER A 535 -16.05 46.83 -18.37
N LEU A 536 -14.73 46.97 -18.52
CA LEU A 536 -13.81 45.84 -18.60
C LEU A 536 -13.82 45.02 -17.30
N ARG A 537 -13.76 45.69 -16.14
CA ARG A 537 -13.90 45.04 -14.81
C ARG A 537 -15.24 44.31 -14.68
N LYS A 538 -16.35 44.94 -15.09
CA LYS A 538 -17.69 44.32 -15.05
C LYS A 538 -17.78 43.07 -15.95
N ASN A 539 -17.12 43.08 -17.11
CA ASN A 539 -17.18 41.99 -18.08
C ASN A 539 -16.21 40.83 -17.76
N THR A 540 -15.11 41.10 -17.06
CA THR A 540 -14.07 40.09 -16.74
C THR A 540 -14.13 39.59 -15.30
N GLY A 541 -14.82 40.29 -14.40
CA GLY A 541 -14.83 40.00 -12.96
C GLY A 541 -13.51 40.34 -12.25
N MET A 542 -12.54 40.92 -12.96
CA MET A 542 -11.20 41.19 -12.45
C MET A 542 -11.08 42.50 -11.64
N THR A 543 -10.07 42.53 -10.77
CA THR A 543 -9.57 43.76 -10.12
C THR A 543 -8.69 44.58 -11.06
N ASP A 544 -8.43 45.84 -10.74
CA ASP A 544 -7.57 46.69 -11.57
C ASP A 544 -6.11 46.19 -11.58
N GLU A 545 -5.66 45.66 -10.45
CA GLU A 545 -4.34 45.09 -10.23
C GLU A 545 -4.11 43.85 -11.09
N SER A 546 -5.10 42.97 -11.21
CA SER A 546 -5.00 41.76 -12.03
C SER A 546 -5.03 42.06 -13.53
N ILE A 547 -5.83 43.03 -13.99
CA ILE A 547 -5.84 43.45 -15.41
C ILE A 547 -4.51 44.14 -15.77
N GLU A 548 -3.95 44.97 -14.89
CA GLU A 548 -2.61 45.56 -15.06
C GLU A 548 -1.52 44.48 -15.09
N GLY A 549 -1.56 43.54 -14.14
CA GLY A 549 -0.60 42.44 -14.06
C GLY A 549 -0.60 41.56 -15.30
N TRP A 550 -1.78 41.24 -15.85
CA TRP A 550 -1.93 40.48 -17.08
C TRP A 550 -1.26 41.17 -18.29
N ALA A 551 -1.46 42.48 -18.46
CA ALA A 551 -0.80 43.23 -19.53
C ALA A 551 0.72 43.32 -19.35
N VAL A 552 1.21 43.47 -18.10
CA VAL A 552 2.66 43.48 -17.82
C VAL A 552 3.28 42.13 -18.14
N MET A 553 2.66 41.01 -17.77
CA MET A 553 3.14 39.67 -18.15
C MET A 553 3.19 39.50 -19.68
N LEU A 554 2.14 39.91 -20.38
CA LEU A 554 2.09 39.82 -21.84
C LEU A 554 3.16 40.68 -22.54
N SER A 555 3.52 41.83 -21.97
CA SER A 555 4.60 42.69 -22.50
C SER A 555 6.01 42.12 -22.30
N ARG A 556 6.20 41.24 -21.31
CA ARG A 556 7.50 40.57 -21.04
C ARG A 556 7.70 39.36 -21.95
N ASP A 557 6.64 38.59 -22.16
CA ASP A 557 6.71 37.31 -22.88
C ASP A 557 6.31 37.46 -24.35
N SER A 558 7.23 37.93 -25.19
CA SER A 558 7.00 38.07 -26.64
C SER A 558 6.55 36.77 -27.33
N LYS A 559 7.02 35.61 -26.84
CA LYS A 559 6.55 34.27 -27.27
C LYS A 559 5.08 34.04 -26.91
N ARG A 560 4.63 34.45 -25.72
CA ARG A 560 3.24 34.33 -25.27
C ARG A 560 2.32 35.23 -26.10
N MET A 561 2.79 36.42 -26.46
CA MET A 561 2.10 37.32 -27.39
C MET A 561 1.93 36.68 -28.77
N ALA A 562 3.00 36.13 -29.36
CA ALA A 562 2.94 35.45 -30.65
C ALA A 562 2.00 34.23 -30.66
N ASN A 563 1.98 33.44 -29.58
CA ASN A 563 1.07 32.31 -29.43
C ASN A 563 -0.40 32.77 -29.36
N MET A 564 -0.73 33.76 -28.52
CA MET A 564 -2.10 34.30 -28.45
C MET A 564 -2.52 35.02 -29.74
N GLU A 565 -1.59 35.63 -30.49
CA GLU A 565 -1.87 36.11 -31.84
C GLU A 565 -2.24 34.96 -32.78
N ARG A 566 -1.44 33.87 -32.80
CA ARG A 566 -1.71 32.70 -33.63
C ARG A 566 -3.08 32.08 -33.31
N ASP A 567 -3.39 31.93 -32.03
CA ASP A 567 -4.54 31.18 -31.55
C ASP A 567 -5.84 32.01 -31.59
N TYR A 568 -5.79 33.35 -31.46
CA TYR A 568 -6.98 34.22 -31.47
C TYR A 568 -7.19 35.07 -32.73
N VAL A 569 -6.14 35.42 -33.49
CA VAL A 569 -6.26 36.26 -34.70
C VAL A 569 -6.60 35.44 -35.94
N ARG A 570 -6.36 34.12 -35.93
CA ARG A 570 -6.61 33.22 -37.08
C ARG A 570 -7.64 32.11 -36.78
N PRO A 571 -8.88 32.47 -36.40
CA PRO A 571 -9.93 31.49 -36.12
C PRO A 571 -10.25 30.68 -37.40
N GLY A 572 -9.94 29.38 -37.38
CA GLY A 572 -10.15 28.48 -38.52
C GLY A 572 -8.91 27.74 -39.02
N PHE A 573 -7.70 28.02 -38.51
CA PHE A 573 -6.48 27.23 -38.82
C PHE A 573 -5.87 26.49 -37.61
N SER A 574 -6.44 26.64 -36.41
CA SER A 574 -5.98 25.98 -35.18
C SER A 574 -6.22 24.46 -35.15
N ASP A 575 -7.19 23.95 -35.93
CA ASP A 575 -7.53 22.52 -36.02
C ASP A 575 -6.57 21.70 -36.89
N ILE A 576 -5.61 22.35 -37.56
CA ILE A 576 -4.59 21.69 -38.40
C ILE A 576 -3.20 22.22 -38.03
N GLY A 577 -2.81 22.05 -36.77
CA GLY A 577 -1.52 22.47 -36.22
C GLY A 577 -0.50 21.34 -36.12
N GLN A 578 0.63 21.44 -36.83
CA GLN A 578 1.82 20.65 -36.49
C GLN A 578 2.28 20.97 -35.05
N PRO A 579 2.72 19.97 -34.26
CA PRO A 579 3.28 20.23 -32.95
C PRO A 579 4.64 20.92 -33.08
N ASP A 580 4.80 22.05 -32.38
CA ASP A 580 6.09 22.76 -32.26
C ASP A 580 7.18 21.83 -31.70
N LEU A 581 8.31 21.74 -32.40
CA LEU A 581 9.44 20.89 -32.06
C LEU A 581 10.43 21.64 -31.14
N PRO A 582 10.87 21.06 -30.00
CA PRO A 582 11.87 21.66 -29.15
C PRO A 582 13.27 21.61 -29.79
N SER A 583 14.14 22.57 -29.44
CA SER A 583 15.55 22.58 -29.86
C SER A 583 16.33 21.43 -29.20
N THR A 584 17.05 20.64 -30.00
CA THR A 584 17.71 19.40 -29.56
C THR A 584 19.22 19.56 -29.28
N SER A 585 19.68 20.78 -28.99
CA SER A 585 21.10 21.07 -28.70
C SER A 585 21.43 20.89 -27.21
N TYR A 586 22.02 19.74 -26.85
CA TYR A 586 22.47 19.47 -25.49
C TYR A 586 23.70 20.31 -25.13
N SER A 587 23.60 21.13 -24.09
CA SER A 587 24.70 21.95 -23.54
C SER A 587 25.08 21.40 -22.17
N SER A 588 26.36 21.08 -21.94
CA SER A 588 26.86 20.59 -20.66
C SER A 588 26.86 21.72 -19.61
N PRO A 589 26.19 21.57 -18.46
CA PRO A 589 26.22 22.57 -17.39
C PRO A 589 27.43 22.35 -16.46
N PHE A 590 28.37 23.29 -16.53
CA PHE A 590 29.31 23.74 -15.49
C PHE A 590 30.05 22.72 -14.62
N SER A 591 31.37 22.72 -14.78
CA SER A 591 32.34 22.47 -13.70
C SER A 591 33.09 23.77 -13.38
N LYS A 592 33.48 23.93 -12.10
CA LYS A 592 34.20 25.06 -11.48
C LYS A 592 33.42 26.37 -11.28
N ASP A 593 33.33 26.77 -10.01
CA ASP A 593 34.11 27.96 -9.60
C ASP A 593 34.69 27.80 -8.19
N ARG A 594 35.94 28.28 -8.05
CA ARG A 594 36.71 28.70 -6.86
C ARG A 594 38.21 28.60 -7.21
N GLY A 595 38.82 29.75 -7.48
CA GLY A 595 40.28 29.90 -7.38
C GLY A 595 40.74 29.92 -5.92
N GLY A 596 42.04 29.95 -5.64
CA GLY A 596 43.18 29.92 -6.55
C GLY A 596 44.42 30.43 -5.80
N GLU A 597 45.63 30.08 -6.25
CA GLU A 597 46.84 30.91 -6.09
C GLU A 597 48.02 30.31 -6.87
N ASN A 598 48.98 31.18 -7.14
CA ASN A 598 50.12 31.04 -8.04
C ASN A 598 51.10 29.92 -7.62
N ASP A 599 51.73 29.28 -8.61
CA ASP A 599 53.19 29.36 -8.69
C ASP A 599 53.71 29.22 -10.13
N VAL A 600 54.95 29.65 -10.38
CA VAL A 600 55.50 29.93 -11.71
C VAL A 600 56.80 29.18 -11.93
N ASP A 601 56.87 28.24 -12.90
CA ASP A 601 58.13 28.01 -13.64
C ASP A 601 57.98 27.35 -15.04
N ASN A 602 58.16 28.19 -16.06
CA ASN A 602 59.04 28.07 -17.24
C ASN A 602 59.23 26.77 -18.06
N SER A 603 59.35 27.01 -19.38
CA SER A 603 60.07 26.22 -20.41
C SER A 603 59.34 25.00 -21.02
N LYS A 604 59.41 24.73 -22.34
CA LYS A 604 60.04 25.44 -23.46
C LYS A 604 59.51 24.94 -24.83
N VAL A 605 59.51 25.82 -25.84
CA VAL A 605 59.83 25.53 -27.28
C VAL A 605 58.91 24.54 -28.05
N GLU A 606 58.01 25.05 -28.90
CA GLU A 606 58.09 25.07 -30.39
C GLU A 606 57.44 23.82 -31.06
N GLU A 607 56.88 23.85 -32.27
CA GLU A 607 56.59 24.95 -33.20
C GLU A 607 55.28 24.68 -33.98
N THR A 608 54.64 25.77 -34.44
CA THR A 608 53.87 26.03 -35.69
C THR A 608 53.78 24.99 -36.85
N ARG A 609 53.04 25.13 -37.97
CA ARG A 609 52.24 26.16 -38.71
C ARG A 609 51.20 25.36 -39.58
N VAL A 610 50.24 25.94 -40.33
CA VAL A 610 49.10 26.84 -40.03
C VAL A 610 48.17 26.90 -41.29
N ARG A 611 46.86 27.22 -41.14
CA ARG A 611 45.91 27.69 -42.22
C ARG A 611 45.48 26.67 -43.32
N ASP A 612 44.43 26.89 -44.13
CA ASP A 612 43.44 28.00 -44.19
C ASP A 612 42.01 27.57 -44.66
N ASN A 613 41.10 28.53 -44.51
CA ASN A 613 39.75 28.72 -45.06
C ASN A 613 39.40 28.14 -46.45
N GLY A 614 38.10 27.87 -46.67
CA GLY A 614 37.48 27.80 -48.02
C GLY A 614 36.01 27.36 -48.00
N ALA A 615 35.08 28.27 -48.35
CA ALA A 615 33.63 27.98 -48.47
C ALA A 615 33.22 27.77 -49.97
N PRO A 616 31.95 27.92 -50.39
CA PRO A 616 30.97 26.83 -50.50
C PRO A 616 30.44 26.63 -51.95
N SER A 617 29.51 25.67 -52.16
CA SER A 617 28.28 25.80 -53.00
C SER A 617 27.88 24.56 -53.84
N SER A 618 26.55 24.32 -53.85
CA SER A 618 25.67 23.82 -54.94
C SER A 618 25.87 22.51 -55.72
N ASP A 619 24.73 21.80 -55.83
CA ASP A 619 24.21 21.03 -56.99
C ASP A 619 24.79 19.65 -57.37
N GLY A 620 23.89 18.77 -57.87
CA GLY A 620 24.31 17.50 -58.51
C GLY A 620 23.32 16.33 -58.46
N ARG A 621 22.20 16.43 -59.19
CA ARG A 621 21.16 15.39 -59.40
C ARG A 621 21.66 13.98 -59.80
N GLY A 622 20.89 12.94 -59.42
CA GLY A 622 20.78 11.65 -60.13
C GLY A 622 21.12 10.41 -59.26
N GLY A 623 20.49 9.23 -59.42
CA GLY A 623 19.39 8.83 -60.30
C GLY A 623 19.51 7.37 -60.78
N SER A 624 18.47 6.54 -60.54
CA SER A 624 18.19 5.24 -61.17
C SER A 624 18.92 3.93 -60.71
N SER A 625 18.25 3.18 -59.81
CA SER A 625 17.49 1.93 -60.09
C SER A 625 18.13 0.66 -60.74
N ARG A 626 17.80 -0.51 -60.13
CA ARG A 626 17.57 -1.90 -60.65
C ARG A 626 18.55 -3.05 -60.32
N GLY A 627 17.98 -4.25 -60.10
CA GLY A 627 18.64 -5.57 -60.01
C GLY A 627 18.70 -6.13 -58.56
N ARG A 628 17.82 -6.97 -58.01
CA ARG A 628 17.03 -8.15 -58.46
C ARG A 628 17.78 -9.51 -58.40
N GLY A 629 17.67 -10.18 -57.24
CA GLY A 629 17.59 -11.65 -57.13
C GLY A 629 18.88 -12.44 -56.81
N GLY A 630 18.75 -13.49 -56.00
CA GLY A 630 19.80 -14.49 -55.72
C GLY A 630 19.49 -15.35 -54.48
N ARG A 631 19.34 -16.67 -54.65
CA ARG A 631 19.04 -17.64 -53.57
C ARG A 631 20.31 -18.35 -53.10
N GLY A 632 20.28 -18.83 -51.84
CA GLY A 632 20.83 -20.14 -51.48
C GLY A 632 22.12 -20.15 -50.65
N GLY A 633 22.10 -20.91 -49.54
CA GLY A 633 23.27 -21.18 -48.69
C GLY A 633 22.86 -21.80 -47.36
N VAL A 634 23.01 -23.13 -47.22
CA VAL A 634 22.65 -23.92 -46.03
C VAL A 634 23.92 -24.43 -45.34
N SER A 635 24.03 -24.20 -44.02
CA SER A 635 24.86 -24.91 -43.02
C SER A 635 24.54 -24.22 -41.68
N ASP A 636 23.73 -24.76 -40.77
CA ASP A 636 23.80 -25.98 -39.95
C ASP A 636 24.93 -26.03 -38.89
N ARG A 637 24.53 -26.35 -37.65
CA ARG A 637 25.30 -26.63 -36.41
C ARG A 637 26.19 -25.53 -35.80
N GLY A 638 26.06 -25.36 -34.49
CA GLY A 638 26.95 -24.49 -33.69
C GLY A 638 26.57 -24.21 -32.24
N ASN A 639 25.74 -25.04 -31.58
CA ASN A 639 25.51 -24.91 -30.13
C ASN A 639 26.73 -25.42 -29.36
N ALA A 640 27.48 -24.52 -28.73
CA ALA A 640 28.56 -24.87 -27.81
C ALA A 640 28.59 -23.90 -26.62
N GLY A 641 28.08 -24.35 -25.47
CA GLY A 641 28.32 -23.67 -24.19
C GLY A 641 29.77 -23.88 -23.74
N VAL A 642 30.39 -22.84 -23.17
CA VAL A 642 31.74 -22.94 -22.59
C VAL A 642 31.67 -22.57 -21.11
N TYR A 643 31.46 -23.60 -20.29
CA TYR A 643 31.89 -23.65 -18.90
C TYR A 643 33.36 -24.12 -18.90
N GLY A 644 34.25 -23.38 -18.23
CA GLY A 644 35.68 -23.70 -18.15
C GLY A 644 36.53 -22.45 -17.91
N PRO A 645 37.49 -22.46 -16.95
CA PRO A 645 38.27 -21.28 -16.62
C PRO A 645 39.43 -21.08 -17.62
N SER A 646 39.52 -19.91 -18.24
CA SER A 646 40.67 -19.51 -19.06
C SER A 646 41.14 -18.10 -18.69
N ARG A 647 42.46 -17.94 -18.66
CA ARG A 647 43.19 -16.95 -17.85
C ARG A 647 43.46 -15.63 -18.60
N ASN A 648 42.49 -15.17 -19.40
CA ASN A 648 42.65 -14.02 -20.31
C ASN A 648 41.82 -12.80 -19.86
N HIS A 649 42.51 -11.72 -19.51
CA HIS A 649 41.95 -10.45 -19.00
C HIS A 649 40.97 -9.75 -19.97
N ASP A 650 41.17 -9.91 -21.28
CA ASP A 650 40.27 -9.29 -22.28
C ASP A 650 38.94 -10.04 -22.44
N ALA A 651 38.90 -11.33 -22.11
CA ALA A 651 37.68 -12.13 -22.12
C ALA A 651 36.74 -11.74 -20.97
N THR A 652 37.29 -11.35 -19.81
CA THR A 652 36.52 -10.83 -18.68
C THR A 652 36.04 -9.41 -18.92
N LEU A 653 36.86 -8.53 -19.51
CA LEU A 653 36.44 -7.17 -19.91
C LEU A 653 35.33 -7.17 -20.97
N THR A 654 35.41 -8.07 -21.97
CA THR A 654 34.37 -8.17 -23.02
C THR A 654 33.07 -8.79 -22.52
N ARG A 655 33.10 -9.69 -21.52
CA ARG A 655 31.88 -10.12 -20.79
C ARG A 655 31.29 -8.97 -19.99
N ARG A 656 32.09 -8.28 -19.16
CA ARG A 656 31.64 -7.13 -18.34
C ARG A 656 30.99 -6.02 -19.18
N ARG A 657 31.58 -5.69 -20.35
CA ARG A 657 30.98 -4.75 -21.33
C ARG A 657 29.71 -5.27 -22.01
N LYS A 658 29.55 -6.59 -22.19
CA LYS A 658 28.32 -7.17 -22.75
C LYS A 658 27.18 -7.21 -21.74
N ASP A 659 27.45 -7.54 -20.48
CA ASP A 659 26.44 -7.56 -19.44
C ASP A 659 26.01 -6.13 -19.03
N ALA A 660 26.94 -5.17 -18.93
CA ALA A 660 26.60 -3.75 -18.72
C ALA A 660 25.67 -3.18 -19.82
N ASN A 661 25.83 -3.61 -21.08
CA ASN A 661 25.00 -3.18 -22.20
C ASN A 661 23.76 -4.08 -22.45
N LYS A 662 23.48 -5.03 -21.56
CA LYS A 662 22.35 -5.96 -21.69
C LYS A 662 21.05 -5.30 -21.27
N ALA A 663 21.09 -4.48 -20.21
CA ALA A 663 19.96 -3.69 -19.73
C ALA A 663 19.44 -2.69 -20.79
N SER A 664 20.34 -1.91 -21.42
CA SER A 664 19.95 -0.91 -22.43
C SER A 664 19.29 -1.54 -23.67
N ARG A 665 19.74 -2.71 -24.12
CA ARG A 665 19.20 -3.37 -25.32
C ARG A 665 17.94 -4.21 -25.05
N ALA A 666 17.76 -4.70 -23.82
CA ALA A 666 16.58 -5.51 -23.46
C ALA A 666 15.27 -4.72 -23.50
N ASN A 667 15.29 -3.44 -23.08
CA ASN A 667 14.06 -2.65 -22.93
C ASN A 667 13.45 -2.26 -24.30
N HIS A 668 14.27 -1.90 -25.29
CA HIS A 668 13.81 -1.57 -26.64
C HIS A 668 13.11 -2.73 -27.37
N ASN A 669 13.50 -3.99 -27.11
CA ASN A 669 12.86 -5.15 -27.73
C ASN A 669 11.42 -5.39 -27.22
N ARG A 670 11.11 -5.10 -25.96
CA ARG A 670 9.75 -5.19 -25.43
C ARG A 670 8.83 -4.14 -26.05
N ARG A 671 9.29 -2.89 -26.18
CA ARG A 671 8.53 -1.80 -26.82
C ARG A 671 8.24 -2.09 -28.29
N ASN A 672 9.24 -2.55 -29.05
CA ASN A 672 9.07 -2.91 -30.46
C ASN A 672 8.14 -4.12 -30.66
N GLN A 673 8.17 -5.13 -29.78
CA GLN A 673 7.22 -6.24 -29.85
C GLN A 673 5.79 -5.80 -29.49
N ARG A 674 5.60 -4.87 -28.56
CA ARG A 674 4.27 -4.32 -28.22
C ARG A 674 3.70 -3.50 -29.40
N ALA A 675 4.50 -2.64 -30.02
CA ALA A 675 4.11 -1.91 -31.23
C ALA A 675 3.72 -2.86 -32.39
N LYS A 676 4.50 -3.93 -32.60
CA LYS A 676 4.24 -4.93 -33.65
C LYS A 676 3.04 -5.84 -33.36
N LYS A 677 2.59 -5.94 -32.10
CA LYS A 677 1.32 -6.59 -31.71
C LYS A 677 0.12 -5.65 -31.90
N LEU A 678 0.24 -4.38 -31.50
CA LEU A 678 -0.82 -3.38 -31.69
C LEU A 678 -1.12 -3.14 -33.18
N ALA A 679 -0.08 -3.05 -34.03
CA ALA A 679 -0.21 -2.96 -35.48
C ALA A 679 -0.78 -4.22 -36.18
N ARG A 680 -1.15 -5.27 -35.43
CA ARG A 680 -1.83 -6.48 -35.93
C ARG A 680 -3.27 -6.62 -35.44
N VAL A 681 -3.74 -5.74 -34.54
CA VAL A 681 -5.11 -5.72 -34.01
C VAL A 681 -5.93 -4.60 -34.66
N GLY A 682 -5.27 -3.62 -35.29
CA GLY A 682 -5.91 -2.62 -36.16
C GLY A 682 -5.86 -3.02 -37.63
N LEU A 683 -6.64 -4.04 -38.02
CA LEU A 683 -7.04 -4.35 -39.40
C LEU A 683 -8.30 -5.21 -39.41
#